data_AF-A0A935XPU9-F1
#
_entry.id   AF-A0A935XPU9-F1
#
_cell.length_a   1.000
_cell.length_b   1.000
_cell.length_c   1.000
_cell.angle_alpha   90.00
_cell.angle_beta   90.00
_cell.angle_gamma   90.00
#
_symmetry.space_group_name_H-M   'P 1'
#
loop_
_entity.id
_entity.type
_entity.pdbx_description
1 polymer ?
#
loop_
_entity_poly.entity_id
_entity_poly.type
_entity_poly.pdbx_seq_one_letter_code
_entity_poly.pdbx_strand_id
1 'polypeptide(L)'
;MTLDALRWDNSYARLPAEFHTRLQPTPLPAPYAIAFNPQAAALIGLDPAQADAPEFIQAIAGNRVPGGAEPLSAVYAGHQFGHFVPQLGDGRAILLGEIRGPDERRWDLQLKGAGLTPYSRMGDGRAVLRSTIREYLCSEAMHGLGIPSTRALAIVGSDAPVRRETMETAAVLARMAPSHVRFGSFELFYHRRQFAQVRALADYVIDEHYPQLRAAERPHAALLAEIVHRTAVLLAQWQAVGFCHGVMNTDNMSVLGLTIDYGPYGFLDGFDRNHVCNHSDESGRYAYDMQPRIAHWNLYCLGQAMLPLMEMDEAEAVLQRYEPLFQSEYAARMRAKLGLATAREDDAALVTELLDLMHASRTDFTILFRSLSGFDSAEGARNTGLRDQFTERERFDAWAVRYAARLRAEGSRDAERRARMDAVNPLYVLRNWMAEEAIEDARERREYAKIEDLRRLLSRPFEDQPGSERYAGLPPDWATRISVAALPEHHAPRNRPPHGSRLSDRRAGHRRGRWPPGVPARGAGLRCGAAPRACPAGGSRARLVSGSSGQASADFQARADALTTESRALGPGAKPAARGTAPCAKGSAGGGRSATRPPSLRGRTIGGPGGGGSRRPASPTWSVSRLWRGDPARRPRRPGTRVPWQAPLLPPRLLRPRPLPDLAEQPIRFVVPFAWARRTRCSSRTSPADASPRRSTHPRPRRTLA
;
A
#
# COMPACT_ATOMS: atom_id res chain seq x y z
N MET A 1 -15.88 -23.88 1.75
CA MET A 1 -15.86 -24.58 0.45
C MET A 1 -14.44 -25.02 0.10
N THR A 2 -14.25 -25.93 -0.84
CA THR A 2 -12.92 -26.24 -1.42
C THR A 2 -12.56 -25.20 -2.49
N LEU A 3 -11.29 -25.15 -2.92
CA LEU A 3 -10.82 -24.14 -3.89
C LEU A 3 -11.42 -24.29 -5.29
N ASP A 4 -11.69 -25.53 -5.75
CA ASP A 4 -12.42 -25.78 -7.01
C ASP A 4 -13.92 -25.49 -6.91
N ALA A 5 -14.48 -25.39 -5.69
CA ALA A 5 -15.89 -25.12 -5.45
C ALA A 5 -16.19 -23.62 -5.21
N LEU A 6 -15.21 -22.74 -5.39
CA LEU A 6 -15.41 -21.29 -5.26
C LEU A 6 -16.03 -20.68 -6.53
N ARG A 7 -16.70 -19.55 -6.37
CA ARG A 7 -17.33 -18.81 -7.48
C ARG A 7 -16.32 -17.92 -8.19
N TRP A 8 -15.57 -18.50 -9.12
CA TRP A 8 -14.67 -17.75 -9.99
C TRP A 8 -15.46 -16.83 -10.95
N ASP A 9 -15.04 -15.57 -11.07
CA ASP A 9 -15.60 -14.54 -11.96
C ASP A 9 -14.48 -13.61 -12.45
N ASN A 10 -13.68 -14.11 -13.39
CA ASN A 10 -12.46 -13.48 -13.88
C ASN A 10 -12.78 -12.25 -14.77
N SER A 11 -12.98 -11.08 -14.17
CA SER A 11 -13.32 -9.83 -14.88
C SER A 11 -12.12 -9.18 -15.55
N TYR A 12 -10.95 -9.22 -14.92
CA TYR A 12 -9.71 -8.72 -15.52
C TYR A 12 -9.28 -9.55 -16.73
N ALA A 13 -9.58 -10.85 -16.70
CA ALA A 13 -9.35 -11.77 -17.82
C ALA A 13 -10.26 -11.49 -19.03
N ARG A 14 -11.37 -10.74 -18.85
CA ARG A 14 -12.28 -10.30 -19.93
C ARG A 14 -11.90 -8.97 -20.56
N LEU A 15 -10.88 -8.27 -20.03
CA LEU A 15 -10.28 -7.12 -20.71
C LEU A 15 -9.58 -7.54 -22.02
N PRO A 16 -9.39 -6.61 -22.97
CA PRO A 16 -8.60 -6.85 -24.17
C PRO A 16 -7.20 -7.45 -23.90
N ALA A 17 -6.68 -8.21 -24.85
CA ALA A 17 -5.42 -8.94 -24.68
C ALA A 17 -4.19 -8.04 -24.48
N GLU A 18 -4.27 -6.73 -24.75
CA GLU A 18 -3.20 -5.78 -24.46
C GLU A 18 -2.99 -5.51 -22.96
N PHE A 19 -3.94 -5.89 -22.09
CA PHE A 19 -3.86 -5.70 -20.63
C PHE A 19 -3.09 -6.81 -19.89
N HIS A 20 -3.00 -8.00 -20.48
CA HIS A 20 -2.44 -9.16 -19.79
C HIS A 20 -1.91 -10.22 -20.77
N THR A 21 -0.92 -11.00 -20.33
CA THR A 21 -0.63 -12.29 -20.96
C THR A 21 -1.29 -13.40 -20.14
N ARG A 22 -2.09 -14.25 -20.78
CA ARG A 22 -2.61 -15.50 -20.19
C ARG A 22 -1.48 -16.55 -20.18
N LEU A 23 -1.14 -17.09 -19.01
CA LEU A 23 -0.05 -18.04 -18.85
C LEU A 23 -0.25 -18.93 -17.62
N GLN A 24 0.20 -20.17 -17.71
CA GLN A 24 0.19 -21.10 -16.58
C GLN A 24 1.33 -20.76 -15.59
N PRO A 25 1.10 -20.90 -14.27
CA PRO A 25 2.19 -20.91 -13.29
C PRO A 25 3.26 -21.96 -13.59
N THR A 26 4.49 -21.70 -13.15
CA THR A 26 5.60 -22.66 -13.23
C THR A 26 5.67 -23.45 -11.93
N PRO A 27 5.44 -24.77 -11.93
CA PRO A 27 5.42 -25.59 -10.72
C PRO A 27 6.69 -25.53 -9.87
N LEU A 28 6.56 -25.94 -8.60
CA LEU A 28 7.64 -26.15 -7.64
C LEU A 28 7.68 -27.63 -7.17
N PRO A 29 8.87 -28.22 -6.96
CA PRO A 29 8.99 -29.60 -6.50
C PRO A 29 8.64 -29.73 -5.00
N ALA A 30 7.87 -30.76 -4.64
CA ALA A 30 7.50 -31.08 -3.25
C ALA A 30 7.07 -29.85 -2.40
N PRO A 31 6.00 -29.12 -2.80
CA PRO A 31 5.54 -27.96 -2.06
C PRO A 31 4.91 -28.34 -0.71
N TYR A 32 5.08 -27.48 0.30
CA TYR A 32 4.56 -27.67 1.65
C TYR A 32 3.95 -26.38 2.22
N ALA A 33 2.94 -26.50 3.08
CA ALA A 33 2.34 -25.35 3.77
C ALA A 33 3.33 -24.72 4.77
N ILE A 34 3.34 -23.40 4.85
CA ILE A 34 4.10 -22.61 5.84
C ILE A 34 3.16 -21.80 6.72
N ALA A 35 2.19 -21.12 6.12
CA ALA A 35 1.19 -20.33 6.84
C ALA A 35 -0.13 -20.31 6.08
N PHE A 36 -1.24 -20.24 6.81
CA PHE A 36 -2.59 -20.12 6.28
C PHE A 36 -3.41 -19.15 7.15
N ASN A 37 -4.17 -18.27 6.52
CA ASN A 37 -4.91 -17.22 7.19
C ASN A 37 -6.43 -17.48 7.14
N PRO A 38 -7.05 -18.00 8.21
CA PRO A 38 -8.48 -18.30 8.22
C PRO A 38 -9.36 -17.04 8.08
N GLN A 39 -8.86 -15.86 8.46
CA GLN A 39 -9.59 -14.60 8.30
C GLN A 39 -9.61 -14.13 6.84
N ALA A 40 -8.56 -14.38 6.06
CA ALA A 40 -8.56 -14.12 4.62
C ALA A 40 -9.35 -15.19 3.84
N ALA A 41 -9.25 -16.47 4.24
CA ALA A 41 -10.02 -17.57 3.65
C ALA A 41 -11.54 -17.33 3.73
N ALA A 42 -12.02 -16.78 4.87
CA ALA A 42 -13.43 -16.43 5.06
C ALA A 42 -13.94 -15.39 4.04
N LEU A 43 -13.10 -14.47 3.55
CA LEU A 43 -13.47 -13.44 2.56
C LEU A 43 -13.89 -14.04 1.21
N ILE A 44 -13.41 -15.25 0.89
CA ILE A 44 -13.72 -16.00 -0.33
C ILE A 44 -14.53 -17.28 -0.08
N GLY A 45 -14.98 -17.52 1.15
CA GLY A 45 -15.75 -18.72 1.52
C GLY A 45 -14.94 -20.03 1.50
N LEU A 46 -13.61 -19.93 1.45
CA LEU A 46 -12.71 -21.08 1.56
C LEU A 46 -12.78 -21.63 2.99
N ASP A 47 -12.89 -22.95 3.12
CA ASP A 47 -12.94 -23.64 4.41
C ASP A 47 -11.54 -23.67 5.06
N PRO A 48 -11.35 -23.23 6.32
CA PRO A 48 -10.08 -23.36 7.02
C PRO A 48 -9.51 -24.79 7.09
N ALA A 49 -10.36 -25.82 7.02
CA ALA A 49 -9.91 -27.21 6.92
C ALA A 49 -9.19 -27.56 5.60
N GLN A 50 -9.07 -26.61 4.66
CA GLN A 50 -8.28 -26.75 3.43
C GLN A 50 -6.79 -26.38 3.61
N ALA A 51 -6.38 -25.81 4.75
CA ALA A 51 -5.02 -25.33 4.97
C ALA A 51 -3.94 -26.38 4.64
N ASP A 52 -4.14 -27.61 5.11
CA ASP A 52 -3.23 -28.75 4.93
C ASP A 52 -3.64 -29.69 3.77
N ALA A 53 -4.70 -29.34 3.02
CA ALA A 53 -5.20 -30.19 1.94
C ALA A 53 -4.20 -30.23 0.76
N PRO A 54 -3.78 -31.42 0.27
CA PRO A 54 -2.80 -31.52 -0.81
C PRO A 54 -3.18 -30.72 -2.06
N GLU A 55 -4.45 -30.74 -2.45
CA GLU A 55 -4.98 -30.01 -3.61
C GLU A 55 -4.83 -28.49 -3.44
N PHE A 56 -5.03 -27.97 -2.23
CA PHE A 56 -4.86 -26.56 -1.91
C PHE A 56 -3.37 -26.17 -1.95
N ILE A 57 -2.49 -26.95 -1.31
CA ILE A 57 -1.04 -26.70 -1.32
C ILE A 57 -0.49 -26.72 -2.76
N GLN A 58 -0.90 -27.70 -3.58
CA GLN A 58 -0.50 -27.78 -4.99
C GLN A 58 -1.06 -26.61 -5.81
N ALA A 59 -2.28 -26.14 -5.54
CA ALA A 59 -2.84 -24.97 -6.23
C ALA A 59 -2.12 -23.67 -5.87
N ILE A 60 -1.86 -23.42 -4.58
CA ILE A 60 -1.16 -22.22 -4.11
C ILE A 60 0.34 -22.23 -4.52
N ALA A 61 0.96 -23.41 -4.67
CA ALA A 61 2.29 -23.54 -5.26
C ALA A 61 2.36 -23.15 -6.75
N GLY A 62 1.23 -23.10 -7.46
CA GLY A 62 1.19 -23.03 -8.92
C GLY A 62 1.46 -24.37 -9.61
N ASN A 63 1.31 -25.50 -8.91
CA ASN A 63 1.43 -26.84 -9.49
C ASN A 63 0.13 -27.33 -10.13
N ARG A 64 -1.01 -26.77 -9.70
CA ARG A 64 -2.35 -27.04 -10.21
C ARG A 64 -3.09 -25.71 -10.39
N VAL A 65 -4.00 -25.66 -11.35
CA VAL A 65 -4.97 -24.56 -11.50
C VAL A 65 -6.36 -25.08 -11.10
N PRO A 66 -7.11 -24.36 -10.23
CA PRO A 66 -8.47 -24.75 -9.84
C PRO A 66 -9.47 -24.68 -10.99
N GLY A 67 -10.55 -25.47 -10.91
CA GLY A 67 -11.67 -25.35 -11.84
C GLY A 67 -12.28 -23.93 -11.84
N GLY A 68 -12.32 -23.27 -12.99
CA GLY A 68 -12.88 -21.92 -13.16
C GLY A 68 -11.86 -20.77 -13.08
N ALA A 69 -10.62 -21.02 -12.65
CA ALA A 69 -9.55 -20.03 -12.64
C ALA A 69 -9.01 -19.76 -14.06
N GLU A 70 -8.64 -18.51 -14.37
CA GLU A 70 -8.07 -18.09 -15.67
C GLU A 70 -6.72 -17.39 -15.51
N PRO A 71 -5.60 -18.15 -15.40
CA PRO A 71 -4.32 -17.59 -15.01
C PRO A 71 -3.72 -16.58 -16.00
N LEU A 72 -3.31 -15.42 -15.48
CA LEU A 72 -2.73 -14.32 -16.25
C LEU A 72 -1.69 -13.52 -15.45
N SER A 73 -0.84 -12.79 -16.16
CA SER A 73 0.03 -11.74 -15.62
C SER A 73 -0.34 -10.41 -16.27
N ALA A 74 -0.56 -9.36 -15.48
CA ALA A 74 -0.94 -8.04 -16.01
C ALA A 74 0.30 -7.27 -16.50
N VAL A 75 0.12 -6.41 -17.51
CA VAL A 75 1.16 -5.46 -17.95
C VAL A 75 0.89 -4.06 -17.41
N TYR A 76 1.94 -3.38 -16.98
CA TYR A 76 1.93 -1.98 -16.55
C TYR A 76 3.27 -1.32 -16.86
N ALA A 77 3.36 -0.01 -16.68
CA ALA A 77 4.60 0.77 -16.67
C ALA A 77 4.77 1.40 -15.27
N GLY A 78 5.70 2.33 -15.09
CA GLY A 78 5.75 3.13 -13.86
C GLY A 78 6.96 4.06 -13.80
N HIS A 79 6.86 5.10 -12.97
CA HIS A 79 7.96 5.99 -12.64
C HIS A 79 8.75 5.45 -11.45
N GLN A 80 9.80 4.66 -11.74
CA GLN A 80 10.67 4.10 -10.71
C GLN A 80 11.70 5.13 -10.25
N PHE A 81 11.69 5.46 -8.96
CA PHE A 81 12.45 6.58 -8.37
C PHE A 81 12.27 7.94 -9.07
N GLY A 82 11.17 8.13 -9.79
CA GLY A 82 10.87 9.33 -10.58
C GLY A 82 11.30 9.27 -12.05
N HIS A 83 11.91 8.17 -12.51
CA HIS A 83 12.25 7.96 -13.91
C HIS A 83 11.25 7.00 -14.56
N PHE A 84 10.67 7.37 -15.71
CA PHE A 84 9.70 6.53 -16.40
C PHE A 84 10.34 5.24 -16.96
N VAL A 85 9.78 4.09 -16.59
CA VAL A 85 10.12 2.76 -17.12
C VAL A 85 8.98 2.31 -18.05
N PRO A 86 9.19 2.22 -19.38
CA PRO A 86 8.11 2.09 -20.36
C PRO A 86 7.46 0.70 -20.47
N GLN A 87 8.01 -0.29 -19.75
CA GLN A 87 7.37 -1.58 -19.52
C GLN A 87 7.87 -2.20 -18.22
N LEU A 88 6.92 -2.53 -17.36
CA LEU A 88 7.02 -3.40 -16.20
C LEU A 88 5.99 -4.53 -16.43
N GLY A 89 5.05 -4.73 -15.50
CA GLY A 89 4.12 -5.87 -15.47
C GLY A 89 4.44 -6.82 -14.31
N ASP A 90 3.58 -7.81 -14.09
CA ASP A 90 3.73 -8.79 -13.00
C ASP A 90 4.92 -9.74 -13.28
N GLY A 91 6.14 -9.30 -12.98
CA GLY A 91 7.39 -10.01 -13.34
C GLY A 91 7.73 -11.25 -12.50
N ARG A 92 6.99 -11.51 -11.42
CA ARG A 92 7.07 -12.74 -10.61
C ARG A 92 5.72 -13.11 -9.98
N ALA A 93 4.63 -12.64 -10.57
CA ALA A 93 3.30 -12.81 -10.03
C ALA A 93 2.32 -13.21 -11.14
N ILE A 94 1.33 -14.02 -10.79
CA ILE A 94 0.29 -14.48 -11.70
C ILE A 94 -1.03 -14.36 -10.95
N LEU A 95 -1.97 -13.60 -11.48
CA LEU A 95 -3.36 -13.64 -11.06
C LEU A 95 -3.88 -15.02 -11.44
N LEU A 96 -4.15 -15.88 -10.45
CA LEU A 96 -4.70 -17.22 -10.68
C LEU A 96 -6.12 -17.11 -11.26
N GLY A 97 -6.87 -16.14 -10.74
CA GLY A 97 -8.19 -15.74 -11.18
C GLY A 97 -8.80 -14.80 -10.14
N GLU A 98 -10.09 -14.52 -10.28
CA GLU A 98 -10.84 -13.68 -9.35
C GLU A 98 -12.04 -14.45 -8.78
N ILE A 99 -12.30 -14.30 -7.48
CA ILE A 99 -13.31 -15.08 -6.74
C ILE A 99 -14.37 -14.13 -6.15
N ARG A 100 -15.66 -14.47 -6.28
CA ARG A 100 -16.74 -13.83 -5.52
C ARG A 100 -16.88 -14.45 -4.14
N GLY A 101 -16.72 -13.61 -3.12
CA GLY A 101 -16.88 -13.97 -1.72
C GLY A 101 -18.35 -14.16 -1.30
N PRO A 102 -18.59 -14.62 -0.05
CA PRO A 102 -19.94 -14.77 0.51
C PRO A 102 -20.73 -13.46 0.65
N ASP A 103 -20.05 -12.31 0.54
CA ASP A 103 -20.64 -10.96 0.54
C ASP A 103 -20.75 -10.35 -0.88
N GLU A 104 -20.67 -11.20 -1.92
CA GLU A 104 -20.65 -10.88 -3.35
C GLU A 104 -19.48 -10.01 -3.84
N ARG A 105 -18.56 -9.57 -2.95
CA ARG A 105 -17.36 -8.83 -3.37
C ARG A 105 -16.41 -9.73 -4.14
N ARG A 106 -15.76 -9.17 -5.16
CA ARG A 106 -14.69 -9.84 -5.89
C ARG A 106 -13.34 -9.69 -5.16
N TRP A 107 -12.57 -10.77 -5.16
CA TRP A 107 -11.19 -10.81 -4.70
C TRP A 107 -10.30 -11.46 -5.77
N ASP A 108 -9.36 -10.69 -6.30
CA ASP A 108 -8.19 -11.19 -7.01
C ASP A 108 -7.44 -12.19 -6.11
N LEU A 109 -7.04 -13.34 -6.64
CA LEU A 109 -6.09 -14.24 -5.97
C LEU A 109 -4.80 -14.31 -6.78
N GLN A 110 -3.77 -13.56 -6.36
CA GLN A 110 -2.50 -13.43 -7.06
C GLN A 110 -1.40 -14.26 -6.37
N LEU A 111 -0.80 -15.19 -7.10
CA LEU A 111 0.31 -16.02 -6.63
C LEU A 111 1.64 -15.30 -6.94
N LYS A 112 2.36 -14.86 -5.90
CA LYS A 112 3.63 -14.13 -6.01
C LYS A 112 4.80 -15.06 -5.66
N GLY A 113 5.67 -15.32 -6.65
CA GLY A 113 6.65 -16.41 -6.70
C GLY A 113 6.29 -17.51 -7.71
N ALA A 114 5.18 -17.36 -8.42
CA ALA A 114 4.56 -18.39 -9.27
C ALA A 114 5.31 -18.75 -10.57
N GLY A 115 6.45 -18.12 -10.87
CA GLY A 115 7.28 -18.44 -12.03
C GLY A 115 7.53 -17.26 -12.98
N LEU A 116 8.16 -17.57 -14.11
CA LEU A 116 8.52 -16.59 -15.13
C LEU A 116 7.29 -16.12 -15.91
N THR A 117 7.30 -14.84 -16.27
CA THR A 117 6.29 -14.17 -17.10
C THR A 117 6.99 -13.36 -18.20
N PRO A 118 6.29 -12.89 -19.25
CA PRO A 118 6.87 -11.95 -20.23
C PRO A 118 7.39 -10.64 -19.62
N TYR A 119 7.07 -10.38 -18.34
CA TYR A 119 7.41 -9.17 -17.60
C TYR A 119 8.54 -9.38 -16.58
N SER A 120 9.12 -10.59 -16.47
CA SER A 120 10.18 -10.91 -15.50
C SER A 120 11.49 -10.14 -15.69
N ARG A 121 11.69 -9.50 -16.86
CA ARG A 121 12.91 -8.77 -17.23
C ARG A 121 14.16 -9.66 -17.09
N MET A 122 14.96 -9.46 -16.05
CA MET A 122 16.16 -10.26 -15.73
C MET A 122 15.99 -11.10 -14.45
N GLY A 123 14.80 -11.09 -13.83
CA GLY A 123 14.47 -11.90 -12.66
C GLY A 123 14.06 -13.32 -13.03
N ASP A 124 14.12 -14.23 -12.05
CA ASP A 124 13.81 -15.65 -12.19
C ASP A 124 12.33 -16.02 -11.98
N GLY A 125 11.46 -15.03 -11.78
CA GLY A 125 10.04 -15.24 -11.52
C GLY A 125 9.70 -15.82 -10.13
N ARG A 126 10.69 -15.98 -9.23
CA ARG A 126 10.49 -16.59 -7.91
C ARG A 126 10.51 -15.57 -6.77
N ALA A 127 9.84 -15.93 -5.69
CA ALA A 127 9.96 -15.29 -4.38
C ALA A 127 10.71 -16.22 -3.41
N VAL A 128 11.22 -15.66 -2.33
CA VAL A 128 12.04 -16.36 -1.33
C VAL A 128 11.34 -16.31 0.03
N LEU A 129 11.61 -17.30 0.88
CA LEU A 129 10.96 -17.46 2.18
C LEU A 129 10.84 -16.13 2.97
N ARG A 130 11.97 -15.41 3.15
CA ARG A 130 12.00 -14.13 3.88
C ARG A 130 11.04 -13.08 3.31
N SER A 131 10.93 -12.96 1.98
CA SER A 131 10.10 -11.92 1.37
C SER A 131 8.62 -12.26 1.48
N THR A 132 8.26 -13.54 1.35
CA THR A 132 6.87 -13.99 1.53
C THR A 132 6.40 -13.86 2.98
N ILE A 133 7.25 -14.15 3.98
CA ILE A 133 6.89 -13.98 5.41
C ILE A 133 6.71 -12.49 5.75
N ARG A 134 7.62 -11.60 5.32
CA ARG A 134 7.49 -10.15 5.52
C ARG A 134 6.20 -9.60 4.93
N GLU A 135 5.89 -9.95 3.68
CA GLU A 135 4.69 -9.47 3.00
C GLU A 135 3.40 -10.04 3.60
N TYR A 136 3.38 -11.32 4.00
CA TYR A 136 2.26 -11.94 4.72
C TYR A 136 1.96 -11.22 6.04
N LEU A 137 2.97 -11.08 6.90
CA LEU A 137 2.82 -10.43 8.20
C LEU A 137 2.44 -8.95 8.07
N CYS A 138 3.00 -8.21 7.11
CA CYS A 138 2.75 -6.77 6.98
C CYS A 138 1.38 -6.45 6.34
N SER A 139 0.92 -7.29 5.41
CA SER A 139 -0.45 -7.23 4.87
C SER A 139 -1.49 -7.30 6.00
N GLU A 140 -1.32 -8.29 6.89
CA GLU A 140 -2.26 -8.53 7.99
C GLU A 140 -2.10 -7.57 9.16
N ALA A 141 -0.87 -7.10 9.46
CA ALA A 141 -0.64 -6.06 10.46
C ALA A 141 -1.28 -4.72 10.04
N MET A 142 -1.16 -4.33 8.76
CA MET A 142 -1.81 -3.11 8.26
C MET A 142 -3.33 -3.25 8.27
N HIS A 143 -3.87 -4.43 7.96
CA HIS A 143 -5.29 -4.70 8.13
C HIS A 143 -5.76 -4.60 9.60
N GLY A 144 -5.01 -5.18 10.55
CA GLY A 144 -5.30 -5.10 11.99
C GLY A 144 -5.23 -3.68 12.56
N LEU A 145 -4.38 -2.82 11.98
CA LEU A 145 -4.33 -1.37 12.26
C LEU A 145 -5.48 -0.57 11.60
N GLY A 146 -6.38 -1.22 10.86
CA GLY A 146 -7.48 -0.59 10.12
C GLY A 146 -7.03 0.17 8.87
N ILE A 147 -5.84 -0.11 8.35
CA ILE A 147 -5.25 0.56 7.18
C ILE A 147 -5.56 -0.27 5.91
N PRO A 148 -6.07 0.35 4.82
CA PRO A 148 -6.32 -0.35 3.58
C PRO A 148 -5.06 -1.01 3.02
N SER A 149 -5.15 -2.30 2.70
CA SER A 149 -4.03 -3.11 2.23
C SER A 149 -4.51 -4.32 1.40
N THR A 150 -3.61 -4.85 0.58
CA THR A 150 -3.68 -6.24 0.12
C THR A 150 -3.71 -7.20 1.32
N ARG A 151 -4.44 -8.30 1.21
CA ARG A 151 -4.53 -9.36 2.23
C ARG A 151 -3.63 -10.53 1.86
N ALA A 152 -3.26 -11.36 2.84
CA ALA A 152 -2.45 -12.54 2.62
C ALA A 152 -3.22 -13.81 3.03
N LEU A 153 -3.43 -14.73 2.08
CA LEU A 153 -4.18 -15.98 2.29
C LEU A 153 -3.30 -17.09 2.85
N ALA A 154 -2.14 -17.32 2.23
CA ALA A 154 -1.26 -18.43 2.57
C ALA A 154 0.18 -18.20 2.07
N ILE A 155 1.13 -18.92 2.68
CA ILE A 155 2.49 -19.12 2.18
C ILE A 155 2.69 -20.62 1.95
N VAL A 156 3.18 -20.99 0.77
CA VAL A 156 3.64 -22.35 0.44
C VAL A 156 5.13 -22.30 0.10
N GLY A 157 5.91 -23.18 0.71
CA GLY A 157 7.36 -23.30 0.48
C GLY A 157 7.71 -24.46 -0.45
N SER A 158 8.93 -24.45 -0.95
CA SER A 158 9.58 -25.63 -1.54
C SER A 158 11.09 -25.54 -1.40
N ASP A 159 11.77 -26.69 -1.35
CA ASP A 159 13.22 -26.76 -1.21
C ASP A 159 13.99 -26.45 -2.51
N ALA A 160 13.30 -25.96 -3.56
CA ALA A 160 13.94 -25.49 -4.78
C ALA A 160 14.86 -24.29 -4.47
N PRO A 161 16.15 -24.35 -4.87
CA PRO A 161 17.11 -23.29 -4.57
C PRO A 161 16.88 -22.06 -5.44
N VAL A 162 16.88 -20.88 -4.80
CA VAL A 162 16.71 -19.56 -5.41
C VAL A 162 17.91 -18.69 -5.05
N ARG A 163 18.61 -18.17 -6.05
CA ARG A 163 19.80 -17.33 -5.85
C ARG A 163 19.40 -15.88 -5.59
N ARG A 164 19.80 -15.34 -4.44
CA ARG A 164 19.79 -13.90 -4.15
C ARG A 164 21.21 -13.49 -3.71
N GLU A 165 21.37 -12.66 -2.68
CA GLU A 165 22.66 -12.37 -2.07
C GLU A 165 23.31 -13.66 -1.52
N THR A 166 22.48 -14.54 -0.96
CA THR A 166 22.83 -15.92 -0.53
C THR A 166 22.14 -16.95 -1.43
N MET A 167 22.11 -18.23 -1.04
CA MET A 167 21.16 -19.20 -1.60
C MET A 167 19.99 -19.31 -0.61
N GLU A 168 18.77 -19.22 -1.12
CA GLU A 168 17.53 -19.30 -0.36
C GLU A 168 16.61 -20.38 -0.92
N THR A 169 15.52 -20.69 -0.21
CA THR A 169 14.45 -21.57 -0.69
C THR A 169 13.33 -20.78 -1.38
N ALA A 170 12.72 -21.39 -2.40
CA ALA A 170 11.56 -20.83 -3.08
C ALA A 170 10.33 -20.84 -2.17
N ALA A 171 9.55 -19.75 -2.24
CA ALA A 171 8.23 -19.67 -1.63
C ALA A 171 7.24 -18.96 -2.57
N VAL A 172 5.95 -19.26 -2.40
CA VAL A 172 4.84 -18.58 -3.07
C VAL A 172 3.92 -17.99 -2.03
N LEU A 173 3.63 -16.70 -2.16
CA LEU A 173 2.60 -16.01 -1.39
C LEU A 173 1.30 -15.98 -2.20
N ALA A 174 0.21 -16.44 -1.59
CA ALA A 174 -1.14 -16.17 -2.07
C ALA A 174 -1.62 -14.81 -1.56
N ARG A 175 -1.50 -13.78 -2.40
CA ARG A 175 -1.96 -12.41 -2.11
C ARG A 175 -3.40 -12.23 -2.60
N MET A 176 -4.19 -11.50 -1.84
CA MET A 176 -5.59 -11.18 -2.15
C MET A 176 -5.80 -9.66 -2.19
N ALA A 177 -6.61 -9.18 -3.13
CA ALA A 177 -7.04 -7.78 -3.20
C ALA A 177 -8.39 -7.67 -3.91
N PRO A 178 -9.17 -6.60 -3.70
CA PRO A 178 -10.31 -6.30 -4.59
C PRO A 178 -9.89 -5.88 -6.01
N SER A 179 -8.61 -5.51 -6.19
CA SER A 179 -7.99 -5.19 -7.49
C SER A 179 -6.47 -5.01 -7.35
N HIS A 180 -5.69 -5.55 -8.30
CA HIS A 180 -4.26 -5.25 -8.48
C HIS A 180 -3.97 -4.14 -9.52
N VAL A 181 -4.98 -3.34 -9.92
CA VAL A 181 -4.76 -2.20 -10.83
C VAL A 181 -3.96 -1.08 -10.15
N ARG A 182 -2.93 -0.59 -10.86
CA ARG A 182 -1.93 0.38 -10.37
C ARG A 182 -2.03 1.69 -11.14
N PHE A 183 -1.46 2.79 -10.63
CA PHE A 183 -1.33 4.03 -11.41
C PHE A 183 -0.49 3.76 -12.68
N GLY A 184 0.56 2.96 -12.54
CA GLY A 184 1.38 2.41 -13.63
C GLY A 184 0.63 1.68 -14.74
N SER A 185 -0.55 1.13 -14.46
CA SER A 185 -1.41 0.48 -15.47
C SER A 185 -1.99 1.51 -16.45
N PHE A 186 -2.32 2.72 -15.98
CA PHE A 186 -2.79 3.82 -16.84
C PHE A 186 -1.65 4.46 -17.63
N GLU A 187 -0.51 4.69 -16.97
CA GLU A 187 0.69 5.29 -17.57
C GLU A 187 1.20 4.50 -18.79
N LEU A 188 1.14 3.16 -18.73
CA LEU A 188 1.53 2.28 -19.85
C LEU A 188 0.84 2.68 -21.15
N PHE A 189 -0.50 2.72 -21.12
CA PHE A 189 -1.31 2.99 -22.31
C PHE A 189 -1.25 4.46 -22.72
N TYR A 190 -1.19 5.38 -21.75
CA TYR A 190 -1.01 6.80 -22.02
C TYR A 190 0.29 7.09 -22.78
N HIS A 191 1.44 6.61 -22.28
CA HIS A 191 2.73 6.85 -22.95
C HIS A 191 2.86 6.10 -24.29
N ARG A 192 2.12 4.99 -24.48
CA ARG A 192 1.97 4.30 -25.78
C ARG A 192 0.95 4.94 -26.73
N ARG A 193 0.26 6.01 -26.32
CA ARG A 193 -0.85 6.69 -27.04
C ARG A 193 -2.07 5.79 -27.30
N GLN A 194 -2.21 4.73 -26.51
CA GLN A 194 -3.31 3.76 -26.53
C GLN A 194 -4.48 4.28 -25.69
N PHE A 195 -5.04 5.43 -26.09
CA PHE A 195 -6.03 6.16 -25.29
C PHE A 195 -7.40 5.44 -25.16
N ALA A 196 -7.71 4.53 -26.09
CA ALA A 196 -8.88 3.65 -25.96
C ALA A 196 -8.71 2.66 -24.80
N GLN A 197 -7.49 2.15 -24.58
CA GLN A 197 -7.15 1.29 -23.45
C GLN A 197 -7.10 2.08 -22.13
N VAL A 198 -6.64 3.33 -22.13
CA VAL A 198 -6.77 4.24 -20.97
C VAL A 198 -8.25 4.40 -20.57
N ARG A 199 -9.15 4.59 -21.55
CA ARG A 199 -10.61 4.64 -21.33
C ARG A 199 -11.16 3.33 -20.80
N ALA A 200 -10.87 2.21 -21.46
CA ALA A 200 -11.34 0.88 -21.05
C ALA A 200 -10.92 0.52 -19.61
N LEU A 201 -9.71 0.90 -19.19
CA LEU A 201 -9.25 0.68 -17.81
C LEU A 201 -9.95 1.59 -16.80
N ALA A 202 -10.18 2.88 -17.13
CA ALA A 202 -10.95 3.77 -16.29
C ALA A 202 -12.40 3.29 -16.13
N ASP A 203 -12.98 2.81 -17.22
CA ASP A 203 -14.34 2.27 -17.29
C ASP A 203 -14.46 0.97 -16.47
N TYR A 204 -13.52 0.03 -16.62
CA TYR A 204 -13.42 -1.19 -15.79
C TYR A 204 -13.32 -0.87 -14.29
N VAL A 205 -12.42 0.04 -13.90
CA VAL A 205 -12.24 0.43 -12.49
C VAL A 205 -13.51 1.10 -11.93
N ILE A 206 -14.27 1.83 -12.76
CA ILE A 206 -15.58 2.35 -12.35
C ILE A 206 -16.60 1.21 -12.19
N ASP A 207 -16.81 0.37 -13.20
CA ASP A 207 -17.90 -0.63 -13.17
C ASP A 207 -17.69 -1.68 -12.08
N GLU A 208 -16.47 -2.18 -11.89
CA GLU A 208 -16.19 -3.32 -11.01
C GLU A 208 -15.82 -2.90 -9.57
N HIS A 209 -15.50 -1.61 -9.32
CA HIS A 209 -15.06 -1.14 -8.00
C HIS A 209 -15.76 0.16 -7.50
N TYR A 210 -16.31 0.98 -8.41
CA TYR A 210 -16.95 2.26 -8.07
C TYR A 210 -18.24 2.55 -8.88
N PRO A 211 -19.19 1.60 -9.03
CA PRO A 211 -20.29 1.72 -9.99
C PRO A 211 -21.18 2.95 -9.76
N GLN A 212 -21.25 3.45 -8.52
CA GLN A 212 -21.92 4.71 -8.17
C GLN A 212 -21.40 5.93 -8.96
N LEU A 213 -20.15 5.92 -9.43
CA LEU A 213 -19.56 7.02 -10.18
C LEU A 213 -20.07 7.10 -11.64
N ARG A 214 -20.74 6.05 -12.15
CA ARG A 214 -21.45 6.12 -13.44
C ARG A 214 -22.58 7.14 -13.47
N ALA A 215 -23.15 7.48 -12.32
CA ALA A 215 -24.21 8.48 -12.19
C ALA A 215 -23.69 9.93 -12.10
N ALA A 216 -22.37 10.16 -12.06
CA ALA A 216 -21.80 11.49 -12.09
C ALA A 216 -21.83 12.08 -13.51
N GLU A 217 -21.97 13.41 -13.64
CA GLU A 217 -21.88 14.13 -14.92
C GLU A 217 -20.57 13.82 -15.66
N ARG A 218 -19.49 13.58 -14.91
CA ARG A 218 -18.12 13.36 -15.42
C ARG A 218 -17.47 12.17 -14.70
N PRO A 219 -17.81 10.92 -15.05
CA PRO A 219 -17.39 9.73 -14.31
C PRO A 219 -15.87 9.58 -14.14
N HIS A 220 -15.08 9.94 -15.16
CA HIS A 220 -13.61 9.81 -15.11
C HIS A 220 -12.94 10.85 -14.19
N ALA A 221 -13.48 12.08 -14.12
CA ALA A 221 -13.02 13.09 -13.16
C ALA A 221 -13.45 12.73 -11.72
N ALA A 222 -14.65 12.15 -11.57
CA ALA A 222 -15.11 11.62 -10.29
C ALA A 222 -14.25 10.43 -9.80
N LEU A 223 -13.82 9.54 -10.71
CA LEU A 223 -12.84 8.48 -10.42
C LEU A 223 -11.52 9.05 -9.93
N LEU A 224 -10.93 10.03 -10.63
CA LEU A 224 -9.68 10.66 -10.21
C LEU A 224 -9.83 11.30 -8.81
N ALA A 225 -10.98 11.91 -8.51
CA ALA A 225 -11.25 12.51 -7.19
C ALA A 225 -11.35 11.48 -6.06
N GLU A 226 -11.94 10.30 -6.32
CA GLU A 226 -12.00 9.18 -5.37
C GLU A 226 -10.60 8.59 -5.12
N ILE A 227 -9.78 8.44 -6.17
CA ILE A 227 -8.38 7.98 -6.04
C ILE A 227 -7.54 8.98 -5.25
N VAL A 228 -7.68 10.29 -5.52
CA VAL A 228 -7.03 11.37 -4.77
C VAL A 228 -7.43 11.32 -3.29
N HIS A 229 -8.73 11.19 -2.99
CA HIS A 229 -9.23 11.13 -1.61
C HIS A 229 -8.69 9.90 -0.86
N ARG A 230 -8.78 8.71 -1.44
CA ARG A 230 -8.26 7.47 -0.83
C ARG A 230 -6.76 7.51 -0.62
N THR A 231 -6.01 8.07 -1.56
CA THR A 231 -4.56 8.24 -1.42
C THR A 231 -4.23 9.18 -0.26
N ALA A 232 -4.96 10.29 -0.10
CA ALA A 232 -4.78 11.21 1.03
C ALA A 232 -5.10 10.54 2.39
N VAL A 233 -6.18 9.77 2.46
CA VAL A 233 -6.58 8.97 3.64
C VAL A 233 -5.52 7.92 3.99
N LEU A 234 -5.02 7.18 3.01
CA LEU A 234 -4.00 6.14 3.17
C LEU A 234 -2.69 6.72 3.71
N LEU A 235 -2.20 7.82 3.11
CA LEU A 235 -0.97 8.47 3.56
C LEU A 235 -1.14 9.07 4.96
N ALA A 236 -2.29 9.66 5.27
CA ALA A 236 -2.58 10.13 6.62
C ALA A 236 -2.57 8.99 7.65
N GLN A 237 -2.98 7.76 7.28
CA GLN A 237 -2.84 6.57 8.12
C GLN A 237 -1.38 6.13 8.28
N TRP A 238 -0.61 6.05 7.18
CA TRP A 238 0.80 5.65 7.22
C TRP A 238 1.63 6.57 8.13
N GLN A 239 1.48 7.89 8.01
CA GLN A 239 2.16 8.84 8.90
C GLN A 239 1.69 8.67 10.36
N ALA A 240 0.38 8.48 10.60
CA ALA A 240 -0.15 8.34 11.96
C ALA A 240 0.34 7.09 12.72
N VAL A 241 0.75 6.02 12.02
CA VAL A 241 1.31 4.80 12.64
C VAL A 241 2.83 4.66 12.48
N GLY A 242 3.50 5.63 11.87
CA GLY A 242 4.96 5.54 11.64
C GLY A 242 5.34 4.48 10.62
N PHE A 243 4.50 4.19 9.62
CA PHE A 243 4.80 3.22 8.56
C PHE A 243 5.57 3.88 7.40
N CYS A 244 6.68 3.26 7.01
CA CYS A 244 7.51 3.64 5.88
C CYS A 244 7.45 2.55 4.81
N HIS A 245 7.07 2.88 3.57
CA HIS A 245 6.92 1.91 2.48
C HIS A 245 8.23 1.64 1.70
N GLY A 246 9.10 2.65 1.58
CA GLY A 246 10.44 2.53 0.98
C GLY A 246 10.52 2.40 -0.55
N VAL A 247 9.42 2.11 -1.27
CA VAL A 247 9.39 2.00 -2.74
C VAL A 247 8.06 2.53 -3.31
N MET A 248 7.78 3.81 -3.11
CA MET A 248 6.56 4.47 -3.63
C MET A 248 6.68 4.88 -5.11
N ASN A 249 7.06 3.94 -5.97
CA ASN A 249 6.94 4.13 -7.42
C ASN A 249 5.45 4.14 -7.83
N THR A 250 5.09 4.68 -8.99
CA THR A 250 3.69 4.68 -9.45
C THR A 250 3.15 3.28 -9.79
N ASP A 251 4.04 2.33 -10.12
CA ASP A 251 3.74 0.90 -10.19
C ASP A 251 3.31 0.28 -8.84
N ASN A 252 3.64 0.90 -7.70
CA ASN A 252 3.21 0.45 -6.37
C ASN A 252 2.08 1.30 -5.76
N MET A 253 1.43 2.15 -6.55
CA MET A 253 0.26 2.92 -6.11
C MET A 253 -1.02 2.25 -6.61
N SER A 254 -1.80 1.65 -5.71
CA SER A 254 -3.11 1.04 -6.04
C SER A 254 -4.18 2.09 -6.32
N VAL A 255 -4.97 1.91 -7.39
CA VAL A 255 -6.13 2.79 -7.67
C VAL A 255 -7.27 2.65 -6.66
N LEU A 256 -7.23 1.63 -5.78
CA LEU A 256 -8.19 1.48 -4.69
C LEU A 256 -7.70 2.11 -3.37
N GLY A 257 -6.53 2.75 -3.36
CA GLY A 257 -5.91 3.33 -2.18
C GLY A 257 -5.46 2.27 -1.17
N LEU A 258 -4.97 1.12 -1.66
CA LEU A 258 -4.43 0.03 -0.84
C LEU A 258 -2.91 0.15 -0.70
N THR A 259 -2.40 -0.22 0.48
CA THR A 259 -0.99 -0.62 0.65
C THR A 259 -0.75 -1.90 -0.16
N ILE A 260 0.30 -1.95 -1.00
CA ILE A 260 0.57 -3.05 -1.94
C ILE A 260 2.07 -3.20 -2.21
N ASP A 261 2.52 -4.42 -2.53
CA ASP A 261 3.91 -4.74 -2.87
C ASP A 261 4.94 -4.35 -1.80
N TYR A 262 4.73 -4.93 -0.61
CA TYR A 262 5.65 -4.88 0.52
C TYR A 262 7.03 -5.44 0.17
N GLY A 263 8.03 -4.56 0.14
CA GLY A 263 9.45 -4.92 0.03
C GLY A 263 10.23 -4.40 1.24
N PRO A 264 11.08 -3.37 1.07
CA PRO A 264 11.85 -2.76 2.15
C PRO A 264 11.03 -1.74 2.96
N TYR A 265 9.88 -2.19 3.48
CA TYR A 265 9.10 -1.40 4.41
C TYR A 265 9.70 -1.45 5.82
N GLY A 266 9.32 -0.51 6.68
CA GLY A 266 9.56 -0.57 8.12
C GLY A 266 8.54 0.25 8.89
N PHE A 267 8.16 -0.20 10.08
CA PHE A 267 7.56 0.67 11.09
C PHE A 267 8.68 1.37 11.87
N LEU A 268 8.46 2.63 12.26
CA LEU A 268 9.42 3.38 13.06
C LEU A 268 9.49 2.82 14.49
N ASP A 269 10.68 2.38 14.87
CA ASP A 269 11.09 2.24 16.27
C ASP A 269 11.39 3.65 16.84
N GLY A 270 12.65 3.98 17.15
CA GLY A 270 13.07 5.33 17.57
C GLY A 270 12.84 6.38 16.48
N PHE A 271 12.04 7.41 16.77
CA PHE A 271 11.50 8.32 15.75
C PHE A 271 12.56 9.15 15.03
N ASP A 272 12.54 9.09 13.69
CA ASP A 272 13.29 9.98 12.81
C ASP A 272 12.40 10.40 11.64
N ARG A 273 12.18 11.71 11.47
CA ARG A 273 11.38 12.23 10.37
C ARG A 273 11.99 11.91 9.00
N ASN A 274 13.33 11.86 8.93
CA ASN A 274 14.08 11.61 7.72
C ASN A 274 14.40 10.11 7.53
N HIS A 275 13.72 9.20 8.26
CA HIS A 275 14.05 7.78 8.23
C HIS A 275 13.88 7.18 6.82
N VAL A 276 14.94 6.55 6.32
CA VAL A 276 14.95 5.78 5.08
C VAL A 276 14.98 4.29 5.44
N CYS A 277 13.87 3.59 5.19
CA CYS A 277 13.74 2.15 5.44
C CYS A 277 14.34 1.27 4.33
N ASN A 278 14.56 1.84 3.13
CA ASN A 278 15.10 1.16 1.97
C ASN A 278 16.56 1.53 1.75
N HIS A 279 17.48 0.60 1.97
CA HIS A 279 18.93 0.83 1.79
C HIS A 279 19.35 1.11 0.34
N SER A 280 18.47 0.88 -0.65
CA SER A 280 18.70 1.28 -2.05
C SER A 280 18.28 2.74 -2.36
N ASP A 281 17.65 3.44 -1.41
CA ASP A 281 17.27 4.85 -1.55
C ASP A 281 18.30 5.78 -0.89
N GLU A 282 19.51 5.82 -1.46
CA GLU A 282 20.60 6.74 -1.07
C GLU A 282 20.18 8.22 -1.08
N SER A 283 19.09 8.55 -1.79
CA SER A 283 18.56 9.90 -1.95
C SER A 283 17.52 10.31 -0.90
N GLY A 284 16.99 9.36 -0.13
CA GLY A 284 15.85 9.57 0.76
C GLY A 284 14.56 10.01 0.06
N ARG A 285 14.38 9.68 -1.23
CA ARG A 285 13.16 10.00 -2.01
C ARG A 285 11.90 9.50 -1.31
N TYR A 286 11.97 8.31 -0.72
CA TYR A 286 10.90 7.60 -0.03
C TYR A 286 11.10 7.55 1.50
N ALA A 287 11.82 8.53 2.05
CA ALA A 287 11.91 8.72 3.50
C ALA A 287 10.53 9.02 4.12
N TYR A 288 10.40 8.78 5.43
CA TYR A 288 9.12 8.89 6.16
C TYR A 288 8.38 10.23 5.95
N ASP A 289 9.04 11.38 6.09
CA ASP A 289 8.43 12.70 5.89
C ASP A 289 8.15 13.03 4.41
N MET A 290 8.80 12.33 3.48
CA MET A 290 8.66 12.52 2.04
C MET A 290 7.42 11.84 1.45
N GLN A 291 6.90 10.78 2.09
CA GLN A 291 5.80 9.96 1.57
C GLN A 291 4.57 10.78 1.13
N PRO A 292 4.05 11.77 1.89
CA PRO A 292 2.90 12.56 1.47
C PRO A 292 3.17 13.40 0.21
N ARG A 293 4.40 13.91 0.03
CA ARG A 293 4.81 14.69 -1.15
C ARG A 293 4.99 13.79 -2.37
N ILE A 294 5.53 12.60 -2.18
CA ILE A 294 5.67 11.59 -3.25
C ILE A 294 4.31 11.10 -3.72
N ALA A 295 3.37 10.82 -2.81
CA ALA A 295 2.02 10.44 -3.20
C ALA A 295 1.31 11.53 -4.02
N HIS A 296 1.51 12.81 -3.70
CA HIS A 296 1.01 13.93 -4.51
C HIS A 296 1.62 13.90 -5.93
N TRP A 297 2.94 13.69 -6.04
CA TRP A 297 3.63 13.60 -7.32
C TRP A 297 3.17 12.38 -8.15
N ASN A 298 2.97 11.22 -7.51
CA ASN A 298 2.41 10.03 -8.13
C ASN A 298 0.97 10.26 -8.63
N LEU A 299 0.15 11.04 -7.91
CA LEU A 299 -1.18 11.44 -8.35
C LEU A 299 -1.13 12.36 -9.58
N TYR A 300 -0.15 13.27 -9.68
CA TYR A 300 0.07 14.06 -10.90
C TYR A 300 0.43 13.18 -12.11
N CYS A 301 1.22 12.11 -11.92
CA CYS A 301 1.49 11.13 -12.99
C CYS A 301 0.21 10.40 -13.44
N LEU A 302 -0.64 9.96 -12.51
CA LEU A 302 -1.95 9.37 -12.83
C LEU A 302 -2.87 10.37 -13.54
N GLY A 303 -2.99 11.60 -13.02
CA GLY A 303 -3.81 12.64 -13.62
C GLY A 303 -3.36 12.98 -15.04
N GLN A 304 -2.05 13.05 -15.29
CA GLN A 304 -1.50 13.18 -16.65
C GLN A 304 -1.91 11.98 -17.53
N ALA A 305 -1.83 10.75 -17.02
CA ALA A 305 -2.24 9.56 -17.76
C ALA A 305 -3.75 9.53 -18.10
N MET A 306 -4.59 10.19 -17.29
CA MET A 306 -6.03 10.29 -17.48
C MET A 306 -6.51 11.50 -18.33
N LEU A 307 -5.61 12.41 -18.74
CA LEU A 307 -5.93 13.54 -19.64
C LEU A 307 -6.62 13.16 -20.97
N PRO A 308 -6.50 11.95 -21.55
CA PRO A 308 -7.33 11.55 -22.70
C PRO A 308 -8.83 11.39 -22.40
N LEU A 309 -9.24 11.55 -21.13
CA LEU A 309 -10.61 11.35 -20.65
C LEU A 309 -11.27 12.61 -20.06
N MET A 310 -10.50 13.66 -19.78
CA MET A 310 -10.95 14.89 -19.11
C MET A 310 -10.06 16.09 -19.47
N GLU A 311 -10.57 17.31 -19.30
CA GLU A 311 -9.79 18.52 -19.58
C GLU A 311 -8.69 18.77 -18.53
N MET A 312 -7.62 19.47 -18.93
CA MET A 312 -6.45 19.73 -18.07
C MET A 312 -6.81 20.49 -16.79
N ASP A 313 -7.60 21.56 -16.92
CA ASP A 313 -8.03 22.41 -15.81
C ASP A 313 -8.92 21.63 -14.80
N GLU A 314 -9.65 20.61 -15.27
CA GLU A 314 -10.45 19.71 -14.45
C GLU A 314 -9.58 18.72 -13.69
N ALA A 315 -8.61 18.08 -14.37
CA ALA A 315 -7.63 17.22 -13.72
C ALA A 315 -6.84 17.98 -12.65
N GLU A 316 -6.40 19.22 -12.93
CA GLU A 316 -5.69 20.05 -11.96
C GLU A 316 -6.58 20.43 -10.76
N ALA A 317 -7.82 20.87 -11.00
CA ALA A 317 -8.76 21.21 -9.92
C ALA A 317 -9.09 20.02 -9.00
N VAL A 318 -9.05 18.78 -9.53
CA VAL A 318 -9.17 17.56 -8.73
C VAL A 318 -7.89 17.28 -7.94
N LEU A 319 -6.71 17.36 -8.57
CA LEU A 319 -5.42 17.08 -7.94
C LEU A 319 -5.09 18.05 -6.79
N GLN A 320 -5.37 19.35 -6.96
CA GLN A 320 -5.16 20.37 -5.93
C GLN A 320 -5.90 20.09 -4.61
N ARG A 321 -6.92 19.20 -4.60
CA ARG A 321 -7.63 18.77 -3.39
C ARG A 321 -6.82 17.85 -2.48
N TYR A 322 -5.76 17.20 -3.00
CA TYR A 322 -4.98 16.21 -2.25
C TYR A 322 -4.39 16.77 -0.95
N GLU A 323 -3.73 17.93 -1.01
CA GLU A 323 -3.06 18.54 0.14
C GLU A 323 -4.06 18.90 1.27
N PRO A 324 -5.16 19.67 1.04
CA PRO A 324 -6.17 19.91 2.06
C PRO A 324 -6.80 18.64 2.67
N LEU A 325 -7.02 17.60 1.85
CA LEU A 325 -7.54 16.32 2.33
C LEU A 325 -6.52 15.61 3.24
N PHE A 326 -5.27 15.48 2.79
CA PHE A 326 -4.21 14.85 3.58
C PHE A 326 -3.98 15.56 4.91
N GLN A 327 -3.91 16.90 4.92
CA GLN A 327 -3.71 17.67 6.15
C GLN A 327 -4.88 17.51 7.13
N SER A 328 -6.13 17.52 6.63
CA SER A 328 -7.33 17.30 7.46
C SER A 328 -7.33 15.89 8.09
N GLU A 329 -7.11 14.86 7.27
CA GLU A 329 -7.08 13.46 7.68
C GLU A 329 -5.93 13.17 8.67
N TYR A 330 -4.73 13.71 8.41
CA TYR A 330 -3.58 13.57 9.29
C TYR A 330 -3.79 14.30 10.62
N ALA A 331 -4.26 15.55 10.59
CA ALA A 331 -4.54 16.31 11.81
C ALA A 331 -5.65 15.66 12.66
N ALA A 332 -6.67 15.05 12.03
CA ALA A 332 -7.69 14.29 12.74
C ALA A 332 -7.11 13.06 13.47
N ARG A 333 -6.24 12.30 12.80
CA ARG A 333 -5.54 11.15 13.41
C ARG A 333 -4.62 11.58 14.54
N MET A 334 -3.81 12.62 14.34
CA MET A 334 -2.90 13.10 15.39
C MET A 334 -3.65 13.65 16.61
N ARG A 335 -4.78 14.36 16.42
CA ARG A 335 -5.65 14.75 17.56
C ARG A 335 -6.17 13.53 18.32
N ALA A 336 -6.64 12.50 17.63
CA ALA A 336 -7.10 11.25 18.26
C ALA A 336 -5.96 10.54 19.02
N LYS A 337 -4.76 10.48 18.45
CA LYS A 337 -3.56 9.93 19.11
C LYS A 337 -3.10 10.73 20.33
N LEU A 338 -3.43 12.02 20.40
CA LEU A 338 -3.26 12.90 21.58
C LEU A 338 -4.52 12.92 22.48
N GLY A 339 -5.57 12.13 22.17
CA GLY A 339 -6.80 12.03 22.95
C GLY A 339 -7.74 13.25 22.90
N LEU A 340 -7.42 14.24 22.05
CA LEU A 340 -8.16 15.50 21.91
C LEU A 340 -9.49 15.25 21.20
N ALA A 341 -10.60 15.55 21.89
CA ALA A 341 -11.95 15.35 21.38
C ALA A 341 -12.43 16.51 20.49
N THR A 342 -11.97 17.74 20.77
CA THR A 342 -12.26 18.92 19.95
C THR A 342 -11.09 19.28 19.04
N ALA A 343 -11.34 19.99 17.95
CA ALA A 343 -10.30 20.56 17.09
C ALA A 343 -10.11 22.06 17.38
N ARG A 344 -8.85 22.50 17.46
CA ARG A 344 -8.43 23.92 17.58
C ARG A 344 -7.24 24.19 16.67
N GLU A 345 -7.04 25.46 16.33
CA GLU A 345 -5.95 25.88 15.43
C GLU A 345 -4.55 25.55 16.02
N ASP A 346 -4.38 25.75 17.33
CA ASP A 346 -3.13 25.46 18.07
C ASP A 346 -2.79 23.96 18.18
N ASP A 347 -3.71 23.05 17.85
CA ASP A 347 -3.48 21.59 17.98
C ASP A 347 -2.31 21.13 17.09
N ALA A 348 -2.11 21.80 15.96
CA ALA A 348 -0.99 21.52 15.06
C ALA A 348 0.38 21.84 15.70
N ALA A 349 0.45 22.89 16.52
CA ALA A 349 1.69 23.24 17.23
C ALA A 349 2.06 22.19 18.27
N LEU A 350 1.08 21.71 19.06
CA LEU A 350 1.31 20.64 20.04
C LEU A 350 1.81 19.35 19.38
N VAL A 351 1.29 19.00 18.21
CA VAL A 351 1.74 17.82 17.44
C VAL A 351 3.16 18.01 16.90
N THR A 352 3.47 19.16 16.28
CA THR A 352 4.82 19.45 15.75
C THR A 352 5.86 19.49 16.87
N GLU A 353 5.58 20.16 18.00
CA GLU A 353 6.50 20.22 19.14
C GLU A 353 6.81 18.84 19.74
N LEU A 354 5.82 17.95 19.81
CA LEU A 354 6.01 16.57 20.28
C LEU A 354 6.91 15.78 19.33
N LEU A 355 6.67 15.88 18.02
CA LEU A 355 7.47 15.21 16.99
C LEU A 355 8.89 15.79 16.87
N ASP A 356 9.10 17.06 17.22
CA ASP A 356 10.43 17.67 17.39
C ASP A 356 11.16 17.11 18.63
N LEU A 357 10.47 16.94 19.76
CA LEU A 357 11.03 16.31 20.97
C LEU A 357 11.40 14.83 20.74
N MET A 358 10.51 14.07 20.12
CA MET A 358 10.73 12.67 19.74
C MET A 358 11.94 12.52 18.82
N HIS A 359 12.08 13.40 17.83
CA HIS A 359 13.16 13.32 16.85
C HIS A 359 14.53 13.62 17.46
N ALA A 360 14.60 14.59 18.37
CA ALA A 360 15.82 14.93 19.10
C ALA A 360 16.20 13.87 20.17
N SER A 361 15.20 13.23 20.78
CA SER A 361 15.40 12.20 21.81
C SER A 361 15.52 10.77 21.27
N ARG A 362 15.19 10.55 19.98
CA ARG A 362 15.03 9.23 19.33
C ARG A 362 14.03 8.30 20.05
N THR A 363 13.03 8.89 20.71
CA THR A 363 12.00 8.15 21.46
C THR A 363 11.19 7.24 20.54
N ASP A 364 10.85 6.03 21.01
CA ASP A 364 10.09 5.05 20.23
C ASP A 364 8.69 5.57 19.87
N PHE A 365 8.35 5.54 18.58
CA PHE A 365 7.12 6.15 18.07
C PHE A 365 5.87 5.48 18.63
N THR A 366 5.84 4.14 18.66
CA THR A 366 4.66 3.37 19.09
C THR A 366 4.50 3.43 20.62
N ILE A 367 5.58 3.15 21.36
CA ILE A 367 5.57 3.11 22.82
C ILE A 367 5.25 4.48 23.40
N LEU A 368 5.76 5.59 22.84
CA LEU A 368 5.43 6.91 23.37
C LEU A 368 3.94 7.22 23.22
N PHE A 369 3.35 6.99 22.04
CA PHE A 369 1.93 7.27 21.84
C PHE A 369 1.03 6.37 22.69
N ARG A 370 1.41 5.10 22.92
CA ARG A 370 0.71 4.22 23.87
C ARG A 370 0.90 4.65 25.33
N SER A 371 2.10 5.11 25.71
CA SER A 371 2.41 5.63 27.04
C SER A 371 1.63 6.93 27.33
N LEU A 372 1.42 7.77 26.31
CA LEU A 372 0.73 9.05 26.43
C LEU A 372 -0.75 8.88 26.83
N SER A 373 -1.36 7.71 26.56
CA SER A 373 -2.68 7.36 27.09
C SER A 373 -2.74 7.40 28.62
N GLY A 374 -1.61 7.19 29.31
CA GLY A 374 -1.48 7.27 30.76
C GLY A 374 -1.06 8.64 31.30
N PHE A 375 -1.04 9.70 30.48
CA PHE A 375 -0.69 11.05 30.90
C PHE A 375 -1.69 11.59 31.94
N ASP A 376 -1.19 12.04 33.08
CA ASP A 376 -1.94 12.73 34.15
C ASP A 376 -2.05 14.23 33.82
N SER A 377 -3.29 14.73 33.72
CA SER A 377 -3.59 16.13 33.37
C SER A 377 -3.82 17.06 34.57
N ALA A 378 -3.62 16.58 35.80
CA ALA A 378 -3.68 17.39 37.01
C ALA A 378 -2.62 18.50 37.04
N GLU A 379 -2.83 19.51 37.87
CA GLU A 379 -1.86 20.59 38.05
C GLU A 379 -0.66 20.11 38.91
N GLY A 380 0.55 20.38 38.43
CA GLY A 380 1.79 19.88 39.04
C GLY A 380 2.18 18.43 38.68
N ALA A 381 1.36 17.71 37.92
CA ALA A 381 1.61 16.31 37.53
C ALA A 381 2.92 16.15 36.72
N ARG A 382 3.89 15.43 37.30
CA ARG A 382 5.25 15.30 36.75
C ARG A 382 5.42 14.31 35.60
N ASN A 383 4.45 13.41 35.38
CA ASN A 383 4.43 12.48 34.26
C ASN A 383 5.78 11.75 34.03
N THR A 384 6.43 11.27 35.11
CA THR A 384 7.84 10.82 35.09
C THR A 384 8.11 9.73 34.07
N GLY A 385 7.30 8.67 34.01
CA GLY A 385 7.45 7.59 33.04
C GLY A 385 7.32 7.99 31.56
N LEU A 386 6.82 9.19 31.26
CA LEU A 386 6.90 9.82 29.94
C LEU A 386 8.11 10.76 29.84
N ARG A 387 8.32 11.62 30.84
CA ARG A 387 9.45 12.56 30.95
C ARG A 387 10.80 11.87 30.79
N ASP A 388 10.94 10.68 31.36
CA ASP A 388 12.18 9.91 31.33
C ASP A 388 12.51 9.32 29.94
N GLN A 389 11.55 9.29 29.01
CA GLN A 389 11.72 8.87 27.61
C GLN A 389 12.33 9.96 26.71
N PHE A 390 12.59 11.16 27.25
CA PHE A 390 13.17 12.29 26.53
C PHE A 390 14.54 12.68 27.09
N THR A 391 15.43 13.13 26.21
CA THR A 391 16.73 13.71 26.59
C THR A 391 16.58 15.17 26.99
N GLU A 392 15.80 15.95 26.23
CA GLU A 392 15.47 17.35 26.49
C GLU A 392 14.27 17.51 27.44
N ARG A 393 14.44 17.00 28.66
CA ARG A 393 13.38 16.83 29.67
C ARG A 393 12.65 18.13 30.02
N GLU A 394 13.35 19.25 30.05
CA GLU A 394 12.80 20.56 30.37
C GLU A 394 11.91 21.12 29.24
N ARG A 395 12.18 20.73 27.98
CA ARG A 395 11.29 21.02 26.85
C ARG A 395 10.06 20.11 26.87
N PHE A 396 10.20 18.85 27.29
CA PHE A 396 9.04 17.98 27.55
C PHE A 396 8.16 18.55 28.67
N ASP A 397 8.74 18.98 29.81
CA ASP A 397 7.99 19.61 30.90
C ASP A 397 7.18 20.82 30.41
N ALA A 398 7.80 21.69 29.59
CA ALA A 398 7.13 22.85 29.01
C ALA A 398 6.00 22.46 28.03
N TRP A 399 6.19 21.41 27.22
CA TRP A 399 5.16 20.87 26.33
C TRP A 399 4.01 20.23 27.12
N ALA A 400 4.30 19.45 28.15
CA ALA A 400 3.34 18.79 29.02
C ALA A 400 2.41 19.81 29.71
N VAL A 401 2.92 20.96 30.13
CA VAL A 401 2.10 22.06 30.67
C VAL A 401 1.10 22.59 29.62
N ARG A 402 1.53 22.79 28.35
CA ARG A 402 0.63 23.21 27.26
C ARG A 402 -0.41 22.14 26.92
N TYR A 403 0.00 20.87 26.84
CA TYR A 403 -0.89 19.74 26.56
C TYR A 403 -1.93 19.55 27.68
N ALA A 404 -1.51 19.58 28.96
CA ALA A 404 -2.42 19.50 30.09
C ALA A 404 -3.42 20.67 30.14
N ALA A 405 -2.98 21.90 29.85
CA ALA A 405 -3.87 23.05 29.71
C ALA A 405 -4.89 22.86 28.57
N ARG A 406 -4.45 22.35 27.41
CA ARG A 406 -5.31 22.06 26.26
C ARG A 406 -6.35 20.96 26.54
N LEU A 407 -6.00 19.96 27.35
CA LEU A 407 -6.90 18.91 27.83
C LEU A 407 -7.95 19.46 28.80
N ARG A 408 -7.53 20.20 29.83
CA ARG A 408 -8.44 20.83 30.79
C ARG A 408 -9.39 21.82 30.11
N ALA A 409 -8.92 22.55 29.10
CA ALA A 409 -9.71 23.51 28.32
C ALA A 409 -10.82 22.87 27.44
N GLU A 410 -10.88 21.54 27.30
CA GLU A 410 -12.03 20.82 26.71
C GLU A 410 -12.75 19.90 27.72
N GLY A 411 -12.44 20.01 29.03
CA GLY A 411 -13.05 19.18 30.07
C GLY A 411 -12.61 17.71 30.03
N SER A 412 -11.46 17.40 29.41
CA SER A 412 -10.99 16.03 29.21
C SER A 412 -10.76 15.32 30.54
N ARG A 413 -11.40 14.15 30.72
CA ARG A 413 -11.20 13.26 31.88
C ARG A 413 -10.20 12.18 31.54
N ASP A 414 -9.26 11.91 32.43
CA ASP A 414 -8.08 11.08 32.13
C ASP A 414 -8.42 9.63 31.82
N ALA A 415 -9.32 8.98 32.58
CA ALA A 415 -9.76 7.61 32.31
C ALA A 415 -10.52 7.48 30.98
N GLU A 416 -11.40 8.44 30.67
CA GLU A 416 -12.16 8.46 29.40
C GLU A 416 -11.25 8.78 28.20
N ARG A 417 -10.26 9.66 28.38
CA ARG A 417 -9.23 9.94 27.39
C ARG A 417 -8.37 8.71 27.12
N ARG A 418 -7.90 8.05 28.18
CA ARG A 418 -7.10 6.82 28.08
C ARG A 418 -7.81 5.79 27.21
N ALA A 419 -9.09 5.51 27.49
CA ALA A 419 -9.86 4.53 26.71
C ALA A 419 -9.97 4.91 25.22
N ARG A 420 -10.11 6.21 24.88
CA ARG A 420 -10.08 6.65 23.47
C ARG A 420 -8.69 6.52 22.83
N MET A 421 -7.63 6.82 23.58
CA MET A 421 -6.25 6.76 23.08
C MET A 421 -5.78 5.31 22.91
N ASP A 422 -6.06 4.42 23.85
CA ASP A 422 -5.71 3.00 23.77
C ASP A 422 -6.45 2.26 22.64
N ALA A 423 -7.54 2.83 22.12
CA ALA A 423 -8.25 2.34 20.93
C ALA A 423 -7.69 2.84 19.58
N VAL A 424 -6.73 3.77 19.56
CA VAL A 424 -6.13 4.33 18.32
C VAL A 424 -4.59 4.39 18.33
N ASN A 425 -3.97 4.26 19.50
CA ASN A 425 -2.54 4.09 19.68
C ASN A 425 -2.26 2.59 19.88
N PRO A 426 -1.69 1.88 18.88
CA PRO A 426 -1.44 0.45 19.01
C PRO A 426 -0.41 0.17 20.10
N LEU A 427 -0.57 -0.98 20.75
CA LEU A 427 0.41 -1.59 21.65
C LEU A 427 1.45 -2.39 20.84
N TYR A 428 1.03 -3.00 19.73
CA TYR A 428 1.86 -3.83 18.87
C TYR A 428 1.89 -3.29 17.43
N VAL A 429 3.08 -3.23 16.83
CA VAL A 429 3.30 -3.01 15.39
C VAL A 429 4.33 -4.02 14.90
N LEU A 430 4.36 -4.33 13.58
CA LEU A 430 5.32 -5.27 13.01
C LEU A 430 6.72 -4.64 12.92
N ARG A 431 7.42 -4.56 14.05
CA ARG A 431 8.83 -4.14 14.13
C ARG A 431 9.69 -5.12 13.32
N ASN A 432 10.77 -4.62 12.70
CA ASN A 432 11.58 -5.42 11.78
C ASN A 432 12.16 -6.70 12.42
N TRP A 433 12.51 -6.67 13.70
CA TRP A 433 13.04 -7.83 14.43
C TRP A 433 12.01 -8.94 14.65
N MET A 434 10.71 -8.62 14.75
CA MET A 434 9.67 -9.63 14.90
C MET A 434 9.55 -10.47 13.63
N ALA A 435 9.58 -9.79 12.48
CA ALA A 435 9.59 -10.43 11.18
C ALA A 435 10.88 -11.24 11.00
N GLU A 436 12.04 -10.69 11.35
CA GLU A 436 13.32 -11.40 11.20
C GLU A 436 13.35 -12.67 12.06
N GLU A 437 12.97 -12.64 13.35
CA GLU A 437 12.90 -13.85 14.17
C GLU A 437 12.01 -14.95 13.56
N ALA A 438 10.86 -14.58 12.99
CA ALA A 438 9.97 -15.54 12.33
C ALA A 438 10.56 -16.08 11.01
N ILE A 439 11.49 -15.35 10.39
CA ILE A 439 12.23 -15.75 9.19
C ILE A 439 13.40 -16.66 9.57
N GLU A 440 14.12 -16.39 10.66
CA GLU A 440 15.23 -17.22 11.14
C GLU A 440 14.73 -18.59 11.61
N ASP A 441 13.68 -18.62 12.43
CA ASP A 441 13.03 -19.86 12.88
C ASP A 441 12.54 -20.71 11.69
N ALA A 442 11.90 -20.07 10.71
CA ALA A 442 11.41 -20.71 9.49
C ALA A 442 12.54 -21.18 8.53
N ARG A 443 13.66 -20.44 8.45
CA ARG A 443 14.82 -20.71 7.59
C ARG A 443 15.69 -21.83 8.13
N GLU A 444 15.93 -21.85 9.43
CA GLU A 444 17.00 -22.65 10.05
C GLU A 444 16.47 -23.89 10.75
N ARG A 445 15.25 -23.83 11.30
CA ARG A 445 14.62 -24.93 12.05
C ARG A 445 13.34 -25.46 11.40
N ARG A 446 12.85 -24.79 10.34
CA ARG A 446 11.52 -25.01 9.73
C ARG A 446 10.36 -24.82 10.72
N GLU A 447 10.55 -23.94 11.70
CA GLU A 447 9.57 -23.64 12.74
C GLU A 447 8.68 -22.47 12.30
N TYR A 448 7.42 -22.77 11.94
CA TYR A 448 6.51 -21.77 11.34
C TYR A 448 5.50 -21.16 12.35
N ALA A 449 5.39 -21.69 13.57
CA ALA A 449 4.41 -21.26 14.56
C ALA A 449 4.45 -19.74 14.84
N LYS A 450 5.65 -19.16 14.97
CA LYS A 450 5.86 -17.72 15.22
C LYS A 450 5.22 -16.82 14.15
N ILE A 451 5.09 -17.28 12.89
CA ILE A 451 4.42 -16.53 11.83
C ILE A 451 2.92 -16.37 12.14
N GLU A 452 2.28 -17.44 12.61
CA GLU A 452 0.84 -17.45 12.94
C GLU A 452 0.54 -16.84 14.32
N ASP A 453 1.47 -16.96 15.28
CA ASP A 453 1.37 -16.23 16.56
C ASP A 453 1.49 -14.71 16.35
N LEU A 454 2.45 -14.25 15.53
CA LEU A 454 2.56 -12.83 15.16
C LEU A 454 1.34 -12.36 14.36
N ARG A 455 0.81 -13.16 13.42
CA ARG A 455 -0.43 -12.80 12.69
C ARG A 455 -1.62 -12.66 13.65
N ARG A 456 -1.76 -13.56 14.64
CA ARG A 456 -2.81 -13.45 15.67
C ARG A 456 -2.64 -12.20 16.53
N LEU A 457 -1.44 -11.94 17.04
CA LEU A 457 -1.09 -10.74 17.80
C LEU A 457 -1.47 -9.46 17.03
N LEU A 458 -0.97 -9.34 15.81
CA LEU A 458 -1.10 -8.16 14.95
C LEU A 458 -2.49 -7.98 14.34
N SER A 459 -3.37 -8.99 14.44
CA SER A 459 -4.80 -8.85 14.09
C SER A 459 -5.60 -8.04 15.12
N ARG A 460 -5.06 -7.83 16.33
CA ARG A 460 -5.66 -7.02 17.42
C ARG A 460 -4.61 -6.09 18.07
N PRO A 461 -3.99 -5.17 17.32
CA PRO A 461 -2.77 -4.46 17.75
C PRO A 461 -3.02 -3.42 18.87
N PHE A 462 -4.28 -3.12 19.18
CA PHE A 462 -4.69 -2.16 20.22
C PHE A 462 -5.02 -2.81 21.57
N GLU A 463 -5.31 -4.12 21.57
CA GLU A 463 -5.65 -4.90 22.77
C GLU A 463 -4.38 -5.35 23.49
N ASP A 464 -4.43 -5.40 24.82
CA ASP A 464 -3.38 -6.06 25.63
C ASP A 464 -3.56 -7.58 25.56
N GLN A 465 -2.48 -8.32 25.33
CA GLN A 465 -2.49 -9.75 25.05
C GLN A 465 -1.46 -10.46 25.97
N PRO A 466 -1.90 -11.02 27.11
CA PRO A 466 -0.99 -11.63 28.10
C PRO A 466 -0.06 -12.69 27.50
N GLY A 467 1.21 -12.69 27.93
CA GLY A 467 2.29 -13.49 27.34
C GLY A 467 2.94 -12.85 26.11
N SER A 468 2.43 -11.72 25.62
CA SER A 468 2.97 -10.98 24.46
C SER A 468 3.70 -9.69 24.84
N GLU A 469 4.02 -9.50 26.13
CA GLU A 469 4.63 -8.26 26.67
C GLU A 469 5.96 -7.93 25.98
N ARG A 470 6.73 -8.97 25.60
CA ARG A 470 7.97 -8.86 24.82
C ARG A 470 7.78 -8.07 23.51
N TYR A 471 6.62 -8.18 22.87
CA TYR A 471 6.32 -7.52 21.59
C TYR A 471 5.85 -6.07 21.75
N ALA A 472 5.42 -5.66 22.95
CA ALA A 472 5.16 -4.25 23.28
C ALA A 472 6.46 -3.47 23.61
N GLY A 473 7.55 -4.19 23.89
CA GLY A 473 8.84 -3.63 24.28
C GLY A 473 9.60 -2.92 23.15
N LEU A 474 10.74 -2.33 23.55
CA LEU A 474 11.74 -1.79 22.63
C LEU A 474 12.38 -2.92 21.79
N PRO A 475 12.89 -2.61 20.59
CA PRO A 475 13.68 -3.58 19.83
C PRO A 475 14.94 -4.03 20.60
N PRO A 476 15.33 -5.31 20.53
CA PRO A 476 16.55 -5.80 21.18
C PRO A 476 17.81 -5.27 20.47
N ASP A 477 18.92 -5.10 21.19
CA ASP A 477 20.15 -4.44 20.70
C ASP A 477 20.66 -4.93 19.33
N TRP A 478 20.50 -6.21 19.02
CA TRP A 478 20.92 -6.80 17.74
C TRP A 478 20.09 -6.34 16.54
N ALA A 479 18.83 -5.93 16.76
CA ALA A 479 17.90 -5.48 15.73
C ALA A 479 18.40 -4.24 14.97
N THR A 480 19.27 -3.44 15.60
CA THR A 480 19.95 -2.29 14.99
C THR A 480 20.78 -2.63 13.75
N ARG A 481 21.04 -3.92 13.50
CA ARG A 481 21.82 -4.44 12.37
C ARG A 481 20.96 -4.98 11.22
N ILE A 482 19.63 -5.06 11.38
CA ILE A 482 18.73 -5.58 10.34
C ILE A 482 18.74 -4.61 9.16
N SER A 483 19.01 -5.12 7.97
CA SER A 483 19.06 -4.36 6.72
C SER A 483 18.06 -4.94 5.72
N VAL A 484 17.11 -4.13 5.27
CA VAL A 484 16.06 -4.55 4.33
C VAL A 484 16.21 -3.83 3.00
N ALA A 485 16.90 -4.45 2.05
CA ALA A 485 17.02 -3.93 0.69
C ALA A 485 15.76 -4.22 -0.14
N ALA A 486 15.47 -3.38 -1.13
CA ALA A 486 14.59 -3.78 -2.22
C ALA A 486 15.23 -4.96 -2.99
N LEU A 487 14.47 -6.03 -3.26
CA LEU A 487 14.91 -7.05 -4.20
C LEU A 487 15.16 -6.38 -5.56
N PRO A 488 16.37 -6.43 -6.13
CA PRO A 488 16.73 -5.61 -7.27
C PRO A 488 16.11 -6.15 -8.56
N GLU A 489 14.98 -5.57 -8.97
CA GLU A 489 14.53 -5.69 -10.35
C GLU A 489 15.38 -4.78 -11.25
N HIS A 490 16.66 -5.17 -11.41
CA HIS A 490 17.77 -4.34 -11.84
C HIS A 490 17.42 -3.30 -12.91
N HIS A 491 17.86 -2.06 -12.66
CA HIS A 491 17.66 -0.93 -13.57
C HIS A 491 18.13 -1.26 -14.98
N ALA A 492 17.35 -0.87 -15.98
CA ALA A 492 17.83 -0.82 -17.36
C ALA A 492 19.09 0.08 -17.42
N PRO A 493 20.16 -0.33 -18.13
CA PRO A 493 21.41 0.41 -18.13
C PRO A 493 21.23 1.82 -18.71
N ARG A 494 21.93 2.80 -18.13
CA ARG A 494 21.92 4.19 -18.61
C ARG A 494 22.50 4.27 -20.02
N ASN A 495 21.65 4.30 -21.04
CA ASN A 495 22.02 4.62 -22.41
C ASN A 495 22.59 6.05 -22.50
N ARG A 496 23.91 6.18 -22.33
CA ARG A 496 24.64 7.38 -22.78
C ARG A 496 24.63 7.38 -24.32
N PRO A 497 24.18 8.46 -24.98
CA PRO A 497 24.40 8.59 -26.42
C PRO A 497 25.91 8.68 -26.70
N PRO A 498 26.40 8.09 -27.80
CA PRO A 498 27.80 8.22 -28.17
C PRO A 498 28.11 9.69 -28.52
N HIS A 499 29.10 10.27 -27.82
CA HIS A 499 29.59 11.61 -28.19
C HIS A 499 30.26 11.55 -29.56
N GLY A 500 29.72 12.31 -30.52
CA GLY A 500 30.30 12.42 -31.85
C GLY A 500 31.59 13.24 -31.84
N SER A 501 32.74 12.59 -31.99
CA SER A 501 33.99 13.23 -32.38
C SER A 501 34.13 13.22 -33.90
N ARG A 502 34.18 14.40 -34.52
CA ARG A 502 34.72 14.53 -35.88
C ARG A 502 36.24 14.44 -35.81
N LEU A 503 36.87 13.67 -36.69
CA LEU A 503 38.20 13.98 -37.21
C LEU A 503 38.43 13.30 -38.57
N SER A 504 39.35 13.86 -39.34
CA SER A 504 39.49 13.73 -40.79
C SER A 504 40.22 12.47 -41.28
N ASP A 505 40.08 12.22 -42.59
CA ASP A 505 40.95 11.41 -43.44
C ASP A 505 42.41 11.21 -42.97
N ARG A 506 42.89 9.96 -43.10
CA ARG A 506 44.18 9.64 -43.73
C ARG A 506 44.23 8.18 -44.20
N ARG A 507 45.00 7.93 -45.26
CA ARG A 507 45.03 6.65 -45.99
C ARG A 507 46.12 5.68 -45.50
N ALA A 508 45.81 4.38 -45.64
CA ALA A 508 46.71 3.25 -45.96
C ALA A 508 47.86 2.86 -45.00
N GLY A 509 48.01 1.54 -44.78
CA GLY A 509 49.18 0.93 -44.14
C GLY A 509 49.00 -0.57 -43.85
N HIS A 510 49.61 -1.44 -44.65
CA HIS A 510 49.68 -2.88 -44.35
C HIS A 510 50.76 -3.18 -43.30
N ARG A 511 50.52 -4.16 -42.40
CA ARG A 511 51.53 -5.18 -42.00
C ARG A 511 50.87 -6.39 -41.32
N ARG A 512 51.63 -7.49 -41.22
CA ARG A 512 51.18 -8.83 -40.79
C ARG A 512 51.62 -9.14 -39.35
N GLY A 513 50.83 -9.94 -38.61
CA GLY A 513 51.18 -10.47 -37.29
C GLY A 513 50.66 -11.90 -37.08
N ARG A 514 51.55 -12.83 -36.71
CA ARG A 514 51.33 -14.29 -36.66
C ARG A 514 50.46 -14.77 -35.49
N TRP A 515 49.79 -15.90 -35.67
CA TRP A 515 49.41 -16.84 -34.60
C TRP A 515 50.28 -18.11 -34.67
N PRO A 516 50.59 -18.79 -33.54
CA PRO A 516 51.15 -20.14 -33.51
C PRO A 516 50.08 -21.25 -33.32
N PRO A 517 50.18 -22.41 -33.97
CA PRO A 517 49.28 -23.55 -33.80
C PRO A 517 49.88 -24.69 -32.93
N GLY A 518 49.04 -25.64 -32.49
CA GLY A 518 49.50 -26.88 -31.83
C GLY A 518 48.42 -27.97 -31.73
N VAL A 519 48.48 -28.98 -32.60
CA VAL A 519 47.63 -30.19 -32.66
C VAL A 519 48.45 -31.33 -33.28
N PRO A 520 48.63 -32.49 -32.61
CA PRO A 520 48.04 -33.76 -33.09
C PRO A 520 47.79 -34.81 -31.96
N ALA A 521 47.41 -36.07 -32.19
CA ALA A 521 46.34 -36.65 -33.05
C ALA A 521 46.07 -38.13 -32.67
N ARG A 522 45.04 -38.73 -33.29
CA ARG A 522 44.38 -40.03 -33.02
C ARG A 522 45.23 -41.31 -33.22
N GLY A 523 44.81 -42.40 -32.53
CA GLY A 523 44.88 -43.82 -32.99
C GLY A 523 45.18 -44.84 -31.87
N ALA A 524 44.93 -46.16 -31.99
CA ALA A 524 43.98 -46.98 -32.77
C ALA A 524 44.08 -48.47 -32.33
N GLY A 525 43.00 -49.27 -32.41
CA GLY A 525 42.97 -50.73 -32.10
C GLY A 525 42.46 -51.10 -30.69
N LEU A 526 42.01 -52.33 -30.37
CA LEU A 526 41.83 -53.57 -31.17
C LEU A 526 40.72 -54.48 -30.54
N ARG A 527 40.58 -55.76 -30.95
CA ARG A 527 39.53 -56.73 -30.52
C ARG A 527 40.16 -58.10 -30.08
N CYS A 528 39.47 -59.16 -29.62
CA CYS A 528 38.03 -59.50 -29.49
C CYS A 528 37.77 -60.68 -28.49
N GLY A 529 36.49 -60.97 -28.18
CA GLY A 529 36.02 -62.22 -27.53
C GLY A 529 35.89 -62.17 -25.99
N ALA A 530 35.06 -63.00 -25.32
CA ALA A 530 34.07 -63.98 -25.80
C ALA A 530 32.96 -64.23 -24.73
N ALA A 531 31.88 -64.93 -25.11
CA ALA A 531 30.81 -65.42 -24.21
C ALA A 531 30.76 -66.97 -24.26
N PRO A 532 30.02 -67.71 -23.40
CA PRO A 532 28.58 -67.91 -23.64
C PRO A 532 27.65 -68.33 -22.45
N ARG A 533 26.32 -68.25 -22.69
CA ARG A 533 25.23 -69.12 -22.12
C ARG A 533 24.92 -69.01 -20.60
N ALA A 534 23.71 -69.35 -20.11
CA ALA A 534 22.44 -69.78 -20.74
C ALA A 534 21.20 -69.42 -19.88
N CYS A 535 20.01 -69.49 -20.47
CA CYS A 535 18.71 -69.55 -19.77
C CYS A 535 18.18 -71.00 -19.74
N PRO A 536 17.18 -71.28 -18.88
CA PRO A 536 15.98 -71.99 -19.36
C PRO A 536 14.67 -71.25 -18.98
N ALA A 537 13.51 -71.80 -19.38
CA ALA A 537 12.19 -71.13 -19.28
C ALA A 537 11.04 -72.10 -18.92
N GLY A 538 9.88 -71.54 -18.52
CA GLY A 538 8.60 -72.25 -18.28
C GLY A 538 8.33 -72.63 -16.81
N GLY A 539 7.08 -72.76 -16.35
CA GLY A 539 5.81 -72.41 -17.01
C GLY A 539 4.51 -72.82 -16.27
N SER A 540 3.54 -71.89 -16.20
CA SER A 540 2.07 -72.04 -16.29
C SER A 540 1.26 -73.05 -15.43
N ARG A 541 0.27 -72.54 -14.67
CA ARG A 541 -1.18 -72.95 -14.57
C ARG A 541 -1.89 -72.13 -13.46
N ALA A 542 -3.14 -71.65 -13.48
CA ALA A 542 -4.34 -71.65 -14.36
C ALA A 542 -5.58 -72.45 -13.86
N ARG A 543 -6.68 -71.73 -13.57
CA ARG A 543 -8.14 -72.03 -13.58
C ARG A 543 -8.87 -70.68 -13.32
N LEU A 544 -9.87 -70.20 -14.06
CA LEU A 544 -11.25 -70.70 -14.31
C LEU A 544 -12.10 -70.70 -13.01
N VAL A 545 -13.32 -70.15 -12.98
CA VAL A 545 -14.51 -70.49 -13.80
C VAL A 545 -15.32 -69.26 -14.31
N SER A 546 -16.28 -69.51 -15.20
CA SER A 546 -17.26 -68.64 -15.89
C SER A 546 -18.38 -68.04 -14.97
N GLY A 547 -19.31 -67.20 -15.44
CA GLY A 547 -19.74 -66.96 -16.83
C GLY A 547 -20.60 -65.70 -17.09
N SER A 548 -21.44 -65.76 -18.12
CA SER A 548 -21.97 -64.60 -18.87
C SER A 548 -23.49 -64.69 -19.21
N SER A 549 -23.99 -63.71 -19.97
CA SER A 549 -25.36 -63.50 -20.50
C SER A 549 -26.41 -62.91 -19.52
N GLY A 550 -27.40 -62.12 -19.99
CA GLY A 550 -27.50 -61.46 -21.30
C GLY A 550 -28.88 -60.90 -21.70
N GLN A 551 -28.87 -59.75 -22.41
CA GLN A 551 -29.88 -59.24 -23.36
C GLN A 551 -31.30 -58.82 -22.89
N ALA A 552 -31.97 -58.08 -23.79
CA ALA A 552 -33.36 -57.56 -23.76
C ALA A 552 -33.66 -56.41 -22.75
N SER A 553 -34.47 -55.38 -23.08
CA SER A 553 -35.05 -55.00 -24.38
C SER A 553 -35.30 -53.49 -24.51
N ALA A 554 -35.76 -53.09 -25.70
CA ALA A 554 -35.88 -51.73 -26.23
C ALA A 554 -37.10 -50.90 -25.74
N ASP A 555 -36.98 -49.58 -26.00
CA ASP A 555 -38.00 -48.59 -26.40
C ASP A 555 -39.39 -48.52 -25.72
N PHE A 556 -39.75 -47.32 -25.20
CA PHE A 556 -40.65 -46.42 -25.94
C PHE A 556 -40.55 -44.94 -25.48
N GLN A 557 -41.30 -44.03 -26.11
CA GLN A 557 -41.00 -42.60 -26.16
C GLN A 557 -42.25 -41.67 -26.06
N ALA A 558 -42.00 -40.38 -25.76
CA ALA A 558 -42.83 -39.17 -26.00
C ALA A 558 -43.79 -38.60 -24.90
N ARG A 559 -43.58 -37.29 -24.62
CA ARG A 559 -44.48 -36.10 -24.57
C ARG A 559 -45.98 -36.28 -24.19
N ALA A 560 -46.70 -35.32 -23.57
CA ALA A 560 -46.62 -33.84 -23.63
C ALA A 560 -47.42 -33.14 -22.47
N ASP A 561 -47.25 -31.81 -22.33
CA ASP A 561 -48.24 -30.70 -22.15
C ASP A 561 -49.50 -30.84 -21.23
N ALA A 562 -50.06 -29.81 -20.55
CA ALA A 562 -49.70 -28.40 -20.23
C ALA A 562 -50.74 -27.78 -19.23
N LEU A 563 -50.72 -26.43 -19.02
CA LEU A 563 -51.71 -25.56 -18.30
C LEU A 563 -51.65 -25.64 -16.74
N THR A 564 -51.49 -24.56 -15.94
CA THR A 564 -52.34 -23.36 -15.63
C THR A 564 -53.68 -23.72 -14.95
N THR A 565 -54.24 -22.96 -13.98
CA THR A 565 -54.29 -21.47 -13.84
C THR A 565 -54.62 -21.00 -12.39
N GLU A 566 -54.45 -19.70 -12.09
CA GLU A 566 -55.13 -18.89 -11.03
C GLU A 566 -54.96 -19.22 -9.53
N SER A 567 -55.41 -18.38 -8.57
CA SER A 567 -55.13 -16.93 -8.37
C SER A 567 -55.42 -16.45 -6.92
N ARG A 568 -54.92 -15.23 -6.60
CA ARG A 568 -55.23 -14.31 -5.46
C ARG A 568 -56.28 -14.70 -4.39
N ALA A 569 -55.95 -14.50 -3.09
CA ALA A 569 -56.59 -13.45 -2.25
C ALA A 569 -56.01 -13.27 -0.82
N LEU A 570 -55.86 -12.00 -0.43
CA LEU A 570 -56.14 -11.35 0.90
C LEU A 570 -56.00 -12.09 2.25
N GLY A 571 -55.33 -11.43 3.21
CA GLY A 571 -55.84 -11.30 4.59
C GLY A 571 -54.94 -11.78 5.75
N PRO A 572 -54.74 -11.00 6.84
CA PRO A 572 -53.86 -11.37 7.96
C PRO A 572 -54.61 -11.75 9.26
N GLY A 573 -53.97 -12.55 10.13
CA GLY A 573 -54.51 -12.85 11.48
C GLY A 573 -53.52 -13.46 12.49
N ALA A 574 -53.28 -12.73 13.59
CA ALA A 574 -52.89 -13.14 14.95
C ALA A 574 -51.76 -14.19 15.22
N LYS A 575 -50.91 -13.85 16.21
CA LYS A 575 -50.14 -14.82 17.03
C LYS A 575 -51.05 -15.42 18.13
N PRO A 576 -50.61 -16.52 18.76
CA PRO A 576 -50.49 -16.50 20.22
C PRO A 576 -49.09 -16.88 20.74
N ALA A 577 -48.90 -16.75 22.06
CA ALA A 577 -47.71 -17.18 22.83
C ALA A 577 -48.09 -18.42 23.70
N ALA A 578 -47.31 -19.01 24.62
CA ALA A 578 -46.05 -18.68 25.29
C ALA A 578 -45.45 -19.94 26.00
N ARG A 579 -44.47 -19.71 26.90
CA ARG A 579 -43.89 -20.60 27.97
C ARG A 579 -42.59 -21.34 27.58
N GLY A 580 -41.60 -21.54 28.47
CA GLY A 580 -41.47 -21.16 29.89
C GLY A 580 -40.06 -20.61 30.24
N THR A 581 -39.94 -19.74 31.27
CA THR A 581 -39.36 -20.03 32.61
C THR A 581 -37.83 -20.27 32.62
N ALA A 582 -36.94 -19.42 33.15
CA ALA A 582 -36.88 -18.67 34.44
C ALA A 582 -36.68 -19.58 35.68
N PRO A 583 -36.22 -19.10 36.86
CA PRO A 583 -35.88 -17.71 37.31
C PRO A 583 -34.35 -17.53 37.51
N CYS A 584 -33.70 -16.65 38.30
CA CYS A 584 -34.01 -15.58 39.29
C CYS A 584 -32.74 -14.64 39.38
N ALA A 585 -32.58 -13.54 40.15
CA ALA A 585 -33.40 -12.81 41.13
C ALA A 585 -32.98 -11.31 41.27
N LYS A 586 -33.91 -10.47 41.78
CA LYS A 586 -33.83 -9.35 42.77
C LYS A 586 -32.52 -8.54 42.99
N GLY A 587 -32.53 -7.23 43.23
CA GLY A 587 -33.61 -6.21 43.40
C GLY A 587 -32.97 -4.80 43.46
N SER A 588 -33.59 -3.67 43.84
CA SER A 588 -34.97 -3.28 44.25
C SER A 588 -35.15 -1.75 44.03
N ALA A 589 -36.32 -1.14 44.27
CA ALA A 589 -36.69 0.18 43.68
C ALA A 589 -37.33 1.24 44.61
N GLY A 590 -37.32 2.50 44.13
CA GLY A 590 -38.09 3.69 44.54
C GLY A 590 -37.68 4.88 43.65
N GLY A 591 -38.46 5.91 43.30
CA GLY A 591 -39.83 6.32 43.67
C GLY A 591 -39.83 7.81 44.10
N GLY A 592 -40.61 8.77 43.55
CA GLY A 592 -41.53 8.77 42.40
C GLY A 592 -42.32 10.11 42.31
N ARG A 593 -43.24 10.24 41.33
CA ARG A 593 -44.18 11.39 41.08
C ARG A 593 -43.49 12.69 40.55
N SER A 594 -44.14 13.64 39.86
CA SER A 594 -45.57 13.85 39.50
C SER A 594 -45.75 14.47 38.08
N ALA A 595 -46.99 14.80 37.68
CA ALA A 595 -47.40 15.33 36.35
C ALA A 595 -47.20 16.89 36.23
N THR A 596 -47.44 17.62 35.12
CA THR A 596 -48.61 17.65 34.19
C THR A 596 -48.32 18.11 32.73
N ARG A 597 -49.35 17.93 31.87
CA ARG A 597 -49.53 18.25 30.42
C ARG A 597 -50.29 19.62 30.22
N PRO A 598 -50.78 20.06 29.01
CA PRO A 598 -50.32 20.03 27.60
C PRO A 598 -50.42 21.46 26.92
N PRO A 599 -50.93 21.71 25.66
CA PRO A 599 -50.20 21.62 24.36
C PRO A 599 -50.34 22.82 23.36
N SER A 600 -49.49 22.81 22.31
CA SER A 600 -49.74 23.16 20.88
C SER A 600 -50.56 24.40 20.41
N LEU A 601 -50.06 25.10 19.37
CA LEU A 601 -50.61 24.98 17.98
C LEU A 601 -49.79 25.72 16.88
N ARG A 602 -50.25 25.57 15.63
CA ARG A 602 -49.61 25.90 14.33
C ARG A 602 -49.51 27.41 14.03
N GLY A 603 -48.55 27.80 13.17
CA GLY A 603 -48.42 29.17 12.63
C GLY A 603 -49.07 29.40 11.26
N ARG A 604 -48.84 30.59 10.68
CA ARG A 604 -49.21 30.99 9.30
C ARG A 604 -48.21 32.02 8.73
N THR A 605 -48.26 32.20 7.40
CA THR A 605 -47.39 33.07 6.60
C THR A 605 -48.11 34.34 6.10
N ILE A 606 -47.32 35.35 5.69
CA ILE A 606 -47.49 36.32 4.57
C ILE A 606 -46.96 37.72 4.97
N GLY A 607 -46.27 38.40 4.05
CA GLY A 607 -46.10 39.87 4.08
C GLY A 607 -44.67 40.40 4.19
N GLY A 608 -44.12 40.86 3.06
CA GLY A 608 -43.25 42.06 3.04
C GLY A 608 -44.08 43.28 2.59
N PRO A 609 -43.48 44.45 2.26
CA PRO A 609 -42.05 44.71 2.07
C PRO A 609 -41.50 45.95 2.83
N GLY A 610 -40.21 46.26 2.66
CA GLY A 610 -39.74 47.66 2.64
C GLY A 610 -38.62 48.08 3.61
N GLY A 611 -37.44 48.38 3.04
CA GLY A 611 -36.68 49.59 3.37
C GLY A 611 -35.72 49.65 4.58
N GLY A 612 -34.42 49.77 4.29
CA GLY A 612 -33.45 50.51 5.12
C GLY A 612 -32.61 49.69 6.11
N GLY A 613 -31.48 50.26 6.58
CA GLY A 613 -31.01 49.91 7.95
C GLY A 613 -29.54 49.59 8.25
N SER A 614 -28.61 49.56 7.27
CA SER A 614 -27.14 49.65 7.51
C SER A 614 -26.37 48.48 8.18
N ARG A 615 -25.02 48.55 8.03
CA ARG A 615 -23.94 47.97 8.87
C ARG A 615 -23.91 46.44 9.12
N ARG A 616 -23.15 45.73 8.28
CA ARG A 616 -22.31 44.59 8.69
C ARG A 616 -20.83 45.00 8.68
N PRO A 617 -19.97 44.50 9.60
CA PRO A 617 -18.52 44.66 9.49
C PRO A 617 -17.96 43.79 8.35
N ALA A 618 -16.82 44.19 7.79
CA ALA A 618 -16.17 43.49 6.69
C ALA A 618 -15.13 42.45 7.18
N SER A 619 -15.10 41.29 6.53
CA SER A 619 -14.01 40.30 6.66
C SER A 619 -12.95 40.54 5.57
N PRO A 620 -11.64 40.47 5.86
CA PRO A 620 -10.60 40.85 4.91
C PRO A 620 -10.30 39.75 3.87
N THR A 621 -10.74 39.95 2.63
CA THR A 621 -10.32 39.14 1.47
C THR A 621 -8.96 39.59 0.95
N TRP A 622 -7.93 38.75 1.04
CA TRP A 622 -6.62 39.01 0.45
C TRP A 622 -6.53 38.50 -0.99
N SER A 623 -6.58 39.40 -1.97
CA SER A 623 -6.18 39.09 -3.36
C SER A 623 -4.72 39.46 -3.59
N VAL A 624 -3.90 38.53 -4.06
CA VAL A 624 -2.52 38.81 -4.50
C VAL A 624 -2.44 38.70 -6.01
N SER A 625 -2.49 39.85 -6.70
CA SER A 625 -2.37 39.91 -8.16
C SER A 625 -1.72 41.22 -8.59
N ARG A 626 -0.37 41.23 -8.62
CA ARG A 626 0.41 42.15 -9.46
C ARG A 626 1.90 41.80 -9.47
N LEU A 627 2.38 41.41 -10.65
CA LEU A 627 3.74 41.70 -11.10
C LEU A 627 3.63 42.27 -12.52
N TRP A 628 4.60 43.10 -12.90
CA TRP A 628 4.65 43.91 -14.13
C TRP A 628 3.60 45.02 -14.28
N ARG A 629 4.12 46.26 -14.41
CA ARG A 629 3.47 47.37 -15.12
C ARG A 629 4.30 47.66 -16.37
N GLY A 630 3.66 48.05 -17.45
CA GLY A 630 4.26 48.71 -18.62
C GLY A 630 3.35 49.86 -19.03
N ASP A 631 3.92 51.00 -19.40
CA ASP A 631 3.18 52.26 -19.53
C ASP A 631 2.54 52.43 -20.94
N PRO A 632 1.42 53.18 -21.09
CA PRO A 632 0.58 53.09 -22.28
C PRO A 632 0.75 54.24 -23.31
N ALA A 633 0.56 53.95 -24.59
CA ALA A 633 0.35 54.98 -25.62
C ALA A 633 -0.52 54.52 -26.83
N ARG A 634 -1.49 55.37 -27.19
CA ARG A 634 -2.11 55.56 -28.54
C ARG A 634 -2.83 54.39 -29.25
N ARG A 635 -4.17 54.48 -29.25
CA ARG A 635 -5.08 54.15 -30.40
C ARG A 635 -5.05 55.31 -31.45
N PRO A 636 -5.83 55.36 -32.56
CA PRO A 636 -6.85 54.43 -33.13
C PRO A 636 -6.82 54.17 -34.67
N ARG A 637 -7.60 53.18 -35.17
CA ARG A 637 -8.72 53.33 -36.16
C ARG A 637 -9.32 51.97 -36.62
N ARG A 638 -10.43 52.05 -37.39
CA ARG A 638 -11.32 51.02 -38.00
C ARG A 638 -11.47 51.35 -39.52
N PRO A 639 -12.26 50.64 -40.36
CA PRO A 639 -12.62 49.20 -40.48
C PRO A 639 -12.35 48.63 -41.92
N GLY A 640 -12.74 47.39 -42.25
CA GLY A 640 -12.62 46.86 -43.63
C GLY A 640 -13.38 45.55 -43.98
N THR A 641 -14.36 45.70 -44.88
CA THR A 641 -15.26 44.78 -45.62
C THR A 641 -14.78 43.43 -46.24
N ARG A 642 -15.58 42.36 -45.98
CA ARG A 642 -16.36 41.50 -46.93
C ARG A 642 -15.72 40.51 -47.98
N VAL A 643 -15.97 39.20 -47.71
CA VAL A 643 -16.34 38.04 -48.62
C VAL A 643 -15.27 37.47 -49.61
N PRO A 644 -15.50 36.38 -50.42
CA PRO A 644 -14.84 35.07 -50.17
C PRO A 644 -14.02 34.48 -51.34
N TRP A 645 -13.25 33.41 -51.08
CA TRP A 645 -12.80 32.41 -52.08
C TRP A 645 -12.68 31.00 -51.49
N GLN A 646 -12.62 29.97 -52.36
CA GLN A 646 -12.65 28.54 -52.00
C GLN A 646 -11.26 27.89 -51.87
N ALA A 647 -11.17 26.82 -51.09
CA ALA A 647 -10.29 25.62 -51.16
C ALA A 647 -8.79 25.79 -51.57
N PRO A 648 -7.83 25.19 -50.83
CA PRO A 648 -7.66 23.72 -50.94
C PRO A 648 -7.27 22.98 -49.63
N LEU A 649 -7.19 21.65 -49.74
CA LEU A 649 -6.80 20.69 -48.69
C LEU A 649 -5.30 20.74 -48.38
N LEU A 650 -4.92 20.80 -47.09
CA LEU A 650 -3.58 20.49 -46.55
C LEU A 650 -3.72 19.90 -45.11
N PRO A 651 -2.69 19.22 -44.56
CA PRO A 651 -2.90 18.12 -43.60
C PRO A 651 -3.22 18.54 -42.15
N PRO A 652 -3.80 17.63 -41.33
CA PRO A 652 -4.03 17.87 -39.92
C PRO A 652 -2.72 18.17 -39.17
N ARG A 653 -2.66 19.32 -38.50
CA ARG A 653 -1.53 19.66 -37.62
C ARG A 653 -1.49 18.71 -36.43
N LEU A 654 -0.39 17.98 -36.29
CA LEU A 654 -0.07 17.21 -35.10
C LEU A 654 -0.01 18.11 -33.87
N LEU A 655 -1.10 18.16 -33.11
CA LEU A 655 -1.09 18.61 -31.72
C LEU A 655 -0.24 17.63 -30.92
N ARG A 656 1.07 17.94 -30.80
CA ARG A 656 1.86 17.41 -29.69
C ARG A 656 1.22 17.96 -28.41
N PRO A 657 0.71 17.13 -27.48
CA PRO A 657 0.39 17.63 -26.16
C PRO A 657 1.67 18.26 -25.59
N ARG A 658 1.56 19.48 -25.06
CA ARG A 658 2.65 19.99 -24.22
C ARG A 658 2.74 19.05 -23.01
N PRO A 659 3.94 18.59 -22.61
CA PRO A 659 4.07 18.03 -21.28
C PRO A 659 3.67 19.11 -20.26
N LEU A 660 3.21 18.69 -19.09
CA LEU A 660 3.17 19.56 -17.92
C LEU A 660 4.58 20.16 -17.72
N PRO A 661 4.71 21.41 -17.20
CA PRO A 661 6.02 21.99 -16.92
C PRO A 661 6.81 21.06 -16.00
N ASP A 662 8.13 21.02 -16.14
CA ASP A 662 8.96 20.00 -15.50
C ASP A 662 8.96 20.14 -13.97
N LEU A 663 8.09 19.36 -13.32
CA LEU A 663 7.88 19.35 -11.87
C LEU A 663 9.07 18.72 -11.11
N ALA A 664 10.12 18.26 -11.79
CA ALA A 664 11.35 17.80 -11.16
C ALA A 664 12.11 18.92 -10.41
N GLU A 665 12.01 20.18 -10.86
CA GLU A 665 12.80 21.30 -10.32
C GLU A 665 11.98 22.43 -9.67
N GLN A 666 10.65 22.43 -9.80
CA GLN A 666 9.82 23.42 -9.07
C GLN A 666 9.61 23.00 -7.60
N PRO A 667 9.95 23.86 -6.62
CA PRO A 667 9.73 23.55 -5.21
C PRO A 667 8.23 23.68 -4.88
N ILE A 668 7.47 22.60 -5.07
CA ILE A 668 6.13 22.42 -4.53
C ILE A 668 6.24 22.62 -3.01
N ARG A 669 5.76 23.77 -2.52
CA ARG A 669 5.81 24.15 -1.10
C ARG A 669 4.73 23.42 -0.30
N PHE A 670 4.95 22.12 -0.14
CA PHE A 670 4.16 21.26 0.73
C PHE A 670 4.31 21.75 2.18
N VAL A 671 3.24 22.27 2.78
CA VAL A 671 3.25 22.73 4.18
C VAL A 671 2.69 21.62 5.06
N VAL A 672 3.49 20.56 5.22
CA VAL A 672 3.38 19.68 6.40
C VAL A 672 3.57 20.56 7.65
N PRO A 673 2.91 20.31 8.81
CA PRO A 673 3.01 21.17 10.00
C PRO A 673 4.43 21.36 10.59
N PHE A 674 5.44 20.69 10.04
CA PHE A 674 6.87 20.93 10.30
C PHE A 674 7.34 22.27 9.67
N ALA A 675 7.08 23.37 10.37
CA ALA A 675 7.45 24.72 9.93
C ALA A 675 8.97 24.86 9.65
N TRP A 676 9.33 25.37 8.47
CA TRP A 676 10.72 25.51 8.03
C TRP A 676 11.47 26.68 8.69
N ALA A 677 12.06 26.45 9.86
CA ALA A 677 12.89 27.42 10.57
C ALA A 677 14.37 27.40 10.12
N ARG A 678 14.66 27.66 8.84
CA ARG A 678 16.06 27.85 8.38
C ARG A 678 16.65 29.16 8.93
N ARG A 679 17.28 29.11 10.11
CA ARG A 679 18.13 30.19 10.61
C ARG A 679 19.37 30.34 9.70
N THR A 680 19.34 31.33 8.82
CA THR A 680 20.52 31.76 8.05
C THR A 680 21.61 32.27 9.00
N ARG A 681 22.72 31.53 9.14
CA ARG A 681 23.94 32.07 9.75
C ARG A 681 24.50 33.15 8.85
N CYS A 682 24.31 34.42 9.20
CA CYS A 682 24.97 35.52 8.51
C CYS A 682 26.47 35.50 8.84
N SER A 683 27.33 35.44 7.83
CA SER A 683 28.77 35.33 7.99
C SER A 683 29.44 36.71 7.99
N SER A 684 29.71 37.28 9.15
CA SER A 684 30.57 38.46 9.31
C SER A 684 32.01 38.04 9.63
N ARG A 685 32.92 38.18 8.67
CA ARG A 685 34.38 38.12 8.93
C ARG A 685 34.87 39.49 9.40
N THR A 686 35.46 39.55 10.58
CA THR A 686 36.35 40.64 11.02
C THR A 686 37.48 40.02 11.84
N SER A 687 38.72 40.40 11.54
CA SER A 687 39.92 39.83 12.17
C SER A 687 40.11 40.30 13.61
N PRO A 688 40.70 39.48 14.50
CA PRO A 688 41.24 39.96 15.77
C PRO A 688 42.58 40.67 15.55
N ALA A 689 42.85 41.70 16.36
CA ALA A 689 44.16 42.32 16.47
C ALA A 689 44.48 42.65 17.94
N ASP A 690 45.61 42.11 18.39
CA ASP A 690 46.49 42.62 19.46
C ASP A 690 46.13 42.56 20.96
N ALA A 691 47.20 42.77 21.75
CA ALA A 691 47.27 43.07 23.19
C ALA A 691 46.82 42.01 24.22
N SER A 692 47.79 41.18 24.66
CA SER A 692 47.88 40.76 26.08
C SER A 692 48.58 41.85 26.91
N PRO A 693 48.44 41.87 28.26
CA PRO A 693 49.60 41.40 29.03
C PRO A 693 49.35 40.75 30.42
N ARG A 694 50.19 39.76 30.74
CA ARG A 694 50.77 39.40 32.07
C ARG A 694 49.90 38.73 33.17
N ARG A 695 50.43 37.58 33.64
CA ARG A 695 50.73 37.14 35.03
C ARG A 695 49.66 37.34 36.14
N SER A 696 49.37 36.39 37.03
CA SER A 696 49.78 34.98 37.24
C SER A 696 48.77 34.34 38.26
N THR A 697 48.93 33.23 39.02
CA THR A 697 50.06 32.40 39.48
C THR A 697 49.56 30.97 39.86
N HIS A 698 50.49 30.04 40.13
CA HIS A 698 50.25 28.70 40.72
C HIS A 698 50.51 28.71 42.25
N PRO A 699 50.10 27.71 43.08
CA PRO A 699 50.40 26.27 42.87
C PRO A 699 49.34 25.22 43.33
N ARG A 700 49.70 23.94 43.18
CA ARG A 700 49.06 22.74 43.79
C ARG A 700 49.64 22.44 45.18
N PRO A 701 48.97 21.62 46.03
CA PRO A 701 49.32 20.18 46.15
C PRO A 701 48.12 19.27 45.76
N ARG A 702 48.27 18.12 45.08
CA ARG A 702 48.86 16.79 45.45
C ARG A 702 47.99 15.94 46.41
N ARG A 703 47.73 14.71 45.95
CA ARG A 703 46.97 13.63 46.61
C ARG A 703 47.57 13.17 47.94
N THR A 704 46.71 12.61 48.79
CA THR A 704 46.99 11.42 49.63
C THR A 704 45.95 10.34 49.31
N LEU A 705 46.23 9.07 49.67
CA LEU A 705 45.27 7.97 49.55
C LEU A 705 44.63 7.67 50.91
N ALA A 706 43.34 7.33 50.87
CA ALA A 706 42.66 6.33 51.69
C ALA A 706 41.48 5.81 50.85
#